data_AF-A0ABD3PY95-F1
#
_entry.id   AF-A0ABD3PY95-F1
#
_cell.length_a   1.000
_cell.length_b   1.000
_cell.length_c   1.000
_cell.angle_alpha   90.00
_cell.angle_beta   90.00
_cell.angle_gamma   90.00
#
_symmetry.space_group_name_H-M   'P 1'
#
loop_
_entity.id
_entity.type
_entity.pdbx_description
1 polymer ?
#
loop_
_entity_poly.entity_id
_entity_poly.type
_entity_poly.pdbx_seq_one_letter_code
_entity_poly.pdbx_strand_id
1 'polypeptide(L)'
;MSSNSPPSSPYKAKVLFSPTATTIGKVLSLPIIEACQSAVHSRNAFTIALSGGSLPTFLQALPQAFQSAGVDPQWEKWHVLLADERCVPSSNEDSNLKAIRENFTNRVDIPMEQVYGIDEALLGSGSKAVAQAYMEKVVRPLLDISGGMIDCVVLGFGPDGHTCSLFPNHSLLQEQSLLVSHIDDSPKPPPSRITLTFPLLNEMSRSIVFCGAGASKSPILRAVFGKATGVIDENVSRVDGAKCLVVEMNDPAPFPCAMVRPNNKDSLTWVVDGDAAKEEVVDDATASRRALDCSVLLLTCYLGNRIDCHHHTDYCDSRNWLDATSQFPNGVPRFESKDECLKFMIDYNTHNGGSNPEQPHLMHIFTMLTSWEQIERILLPGIAKARMEPSFAKTVPRDYLVQEPHDNSAANVYERKESWNVVHDINYRLNLPIHRCTTPASTINTLKYLFYHMKCGIFVMIRNGKLRIFAPFVNSTYRNTWGDKLTLEGDGSLNTYYSQKDGLYRDEEVEPDKMKWWANGNIICNELSKPEDRDKIQFWGDQFLAPLRDMLAEACRERDLPDCEFFLNKRDYPQIKVNIERGGVPVEPYGFIFDKDDRNPEEDVDLFEEHKFETYAPIVSFYAASPKRFSDIPWPSSEDWEAACGLVFPGTFMHRKEKDGNAIFDSKPRDLFTEANFRKFERSWDDGRVATAFFRGTATGGGTNIHNNQRLMVAHLSNLWKDDPEKGGEEPFLNAAIVGWNMRDKKIADGPMTFLRPTNFNFDAGKHHFTPIYEQSKYKYLVYVDGHCAACRYGFMMRLGSVILKVAPRQVADTMWYFPLLQPYVDHVPVKDDLSDLEEKIRWCRQNDDKCRQIGENAKIFYEKYVASNALIDYVEMVCKQVSKRFVKPPDWWAPPTPEAPTPCLRKPDLKCFEDNKTDTSRLCVRCQEEVDAEEQAQREEMERAAEEKKSKGDTRSQLRNRMRNRAKMTGSNPTKKQKVK
;
A
#
# COMPACT_ATOMS: atom_id res chain seq x y z
N MET A 1 44.77 17.33 17.43
CA MET A 1 45.81 16.63 16.63
C MET A 1 45.58 15.14 16.89
N SER A 2 45.19 14.27 15.97
CA SER A 2 45.25 14.23 14.50
C SER A 2 43.87 14.02 13.84
N SER A 3 43.76 14.50 12.61
CA SER A 3 42.65 14.37 11.66
C SER A 3 42.62 13.02 10.92
N ASN A 4 41.41 12.66 10.44
CA ASN A 4 41.06 11.87 9.25
C ASN A 4 41.36 10.36 9.18
N SER A 5 40.28 9.59 9.01
CA SER A 5 40.20 8.51 8.01
C SER A 5 38.74 8.39 7.52
N PRO A 6 38.46 8.35 6.20
CA PRO A 6 37.15 7.95 5.69
C PRO A 6 36.90 6.46 6.00
N PRO A 7 35.65 5.98 6.03
CA PRO A 7 35.39 4.56 6.30
C PRO A 7 36.07 3.66 5.25
N SER A 8 36.57 2.53 5.73
CA SER A 8 37.24 1.45 5.01
C SER A 8 36.53 1.09 3.69
N SER A 9 37.32 0.72 2.68
CA SER A 9 36.78 0.23 1.40
C SER A 9 35.71 -0.85 1.59
N PRO A 10 34.62 -0.82 0.80
CA PRO A 10 33.51 -1.76 0.93
C PRO A 10 34.03 -3.20 0.77
N TYR A 11 33.50 -4.10 1.60
CA TYR A 11 33.87 -5.52 1.54
C TYR A 11 33.25 -6.14 0.28
N LYS A 12 34.02 -6.92 -0.49
CA LYS A 12 33.57 -7.52 -1.76
C LYS A 12 33.47 -9.03 -1.64
N ALA A 13 32.55 -9.62 -2.38
CA ALA A 13 32.38 -11.07 -2.47
C ALA A 13 32.21 -11.51 -3.93
N LYS A 14 32.66 -12.73 -4.23
CA LYS A 14 32.43 -13.39 -5.52
C LYS A 14 31.07 -14.08 -5.48
N VAL A 15 30.24 -13.92 -6.51
CA VAL A 15 28.93 -14.59 -6.63
C VAL A 15 28.89 -15.40 -7.92
N LEU A 16 28.70 -16.71 -7.78
CA LEU A 16 28.54 -17.68 -8.85
C LEU A 16 27.07 -18.01 -9.03
N PHE A 17 26.55 -17.80 -10.23
CA PHE A 17 25.15 -18.05 -10.59
C PHE A 17 25.01 -19.40 -11.27
N SER A 18 24.19 -20.25 -10.68
CA SER A 18 23.72 -21.46 -11.31
C SER A 18 22.40 -21.20 -12.06
N PRO A 19 22.25 -21.68 -13.31
CA PRO A 19 21.00 -21.47 -14.07
C PRO A 19 19.75 -21.99 -13.37
N THR A 20 19.87 -23.08 -12.60
CA THR A 20 18.73 -23.74 -11.93
C THR A 20 19.16 -24.36 -10.60
N ALA A 21 18.21 -24.55 -9.68
CA ALA A 21 18.45 -25.33 -8.45
C ALA A 21 19.04 -26.71 -8.72
N THR A 22 18.70 -27.36 -9.85
CA THR A 22 19.22 -28.69 -10.22
C THR A 22 20.68 -28.68 -10.64
N THR A 23 21.21 -27.53 -11.09
CA THR A 23 22.61 -27.41 -11.54
C THR A 23 23.52 -26.79 -10.48
N ILE A 24 22.97 -26.35 -9.34
CA ILE A 24 23.73 -25.63 -8.30
C ILE A 24 24.86 -26.47 -7.70
N GLY A 25 24.66 -27.79 -7.53
CA GLY A 25 25.68 -28.69 -7.01
C GLY A 25 26.95 -28.74 -7.87
N LYS A 26 26.78 -28.64 -9.20
CA LYS A 26 27.93 -28.57 -10.13
C LYS A 26 28.71 -27.27 -9.97
N VAL A 27 28.02 -26.14 -9.84
CA VAL A 27 28.64 -24.82 -9.65
C VAL A 27 29.31 -24.73 -8.28
N LEU A 28 28.67 -25.27 -7.23
CA LEU A 28 29.24 -25.38 -5.88
C LEU A 28 30.55 -26.17 -5.86
N SER A 29 30.68 -27.17 -6.72
CA SER A 29 31.87 -28.02 -6.79
C SER A 29 33.11 -27.26 -7.27
N LEU A 30 32.96 -26.17 -8.03
CA LEU A 30 34.09 -25.42 -8.60
C LEU A 30 35.04 -24.84 -7.51
N PRO A 31 34.57 -24.00 -6.56
CA PRO A 31 35.45 -23.50 -5.50
C PRO A 31 35.97 -24.60 -4.57
N ILE A 32 35.26 -25.73 -4.43
CA ILE A 32 35.70 -26.86 -3.61
C ILE A 32 36.87 -27.59 -4.28
N ILE A 33 36.79 -27.85 -5.59
CA ILE A 33 37.87 -28.48 -6.36
C ILE A 33 39.13 -27.60 -6.31
N GLU A 34 38.99 -26.29 -6.50
CA GLU A 34 40.09 -25.33 -6.42
C GLU A 34 40.77 -25.35 -5.04
N ALA A 35 39.98 -25.29 -3.96
CA ALA A 35 40.50 -25.35 -2.60
C ALA A 35 41.19 -26.70 -2.30
N CYS A 36 40.62 -27.81 -2.77
CA CYS A 36 41.17 -29.15 -2.60
C CYS A 36 42.53 -29.29 -3.30
N GLN A 37 42.63 -28.89 -4.58
CA GLN A 37 43.88 -28.97 -5.33
C GLN A 37 44.99 -28.15 -4.66
N SER A 38 44.67 -26.92 -4.25
CA SER A 38 45.61 -26.04 -3.56
C SER A 38 46.09 -26.64 -2.24
N ALA A 39 45.17 -27.17 -1.43
CA ALA A 39 45.48 -27.75 -0.12
C ALA A 39 46.30 -29.05 -0.25
N VAL A 40 45.88 -29.98 -1.11
CA VAL A 40 46.60 -31.24 -1.31
C VAL A 40 47.99 -30.98 -1.89
N HIS A 41 48.13 -30.05 -2.83
CA HIS A 41 49.44 -29.71 -3.40
C HIS A 41 50.40 -29.12 -2.36
N SER A 42 49.91 -28.22 -1.49
CA SER A 42 50.77 -27.45 -0.57
C SER A 42 50.95 -28.08 0.82
N ARG A 43 49.98 -28.86 1.29
CA ARG A 43 49.91 -29.39 2.66
C ARG A 43 49.70 -30.90 2.72
N ASN A 44 49.47 -31.55 1.57
CA ASN A 44 49.18 -32.98 1.49
C ASN A 44 47.96 -33.43 2.34
N ALA A 45 47.05 -32.50 2.62
CA ALA A 45 45.80 -32.71 3.35
C ALA A 45 44.79 -31.64 2.90
N PHE A 46 43.49 -31.94 2.98
CA PHE A 46 42.41 -30.99 2.70
C PHE A 46 41.36 -31.03 3.81
N THR A 47 41.21 -29.91 4.52
CA THR A 47 40.21 -29.75 5.59
C THR A 47 38.98 -29.01 5.09
N ILE A 48 37.80 -29.60 5.27
CA ILE A 48 36.52 -29.01 4.83
C ILE A 48 35.46 -29.02 5.93
N ALA A 49 34.95 -27.85 6.28
CA ALA A 49 33.84 -27.70 7.21
C ALA A 49 32.51 -27.58 6.46
N LEU A 50 31.49 -28.36 6.84
CA LEU A 50 30.20 -28.42 6.15
C LEU A 50 29.04 -28.09 7.10
N SER A 51 28.13 -27.20 6.67
CA SER A 51 26.82 -27.04 7.31
C SER A 51 25.85 -28.16 6.95
N GLY A 52 24.81 -28.34 7.76
CA GLY A 52 23.70 -29.24 7.45
C GLY A 52 22.55 -28.60 6.66
N GLY A 53 21.32 -29.05 6.94
CA GLY A 53 20.12 -28.61 6.23
C GLY A 53 20.05 -29.17 4.81
N SER A 54 19.72 -28.34 3.82
CA SER A 54 19.66 -28.77 2.42
C SER A 54 21.04 -28.84 1.73
N LEU A 55 22.08 -28.22 2.32
CA LEU A 55 23.40 -28.12 1.71
C LEU A 55 24.02 -29.48 1.33
N PRO A 56 23.96 -30.54 2.18
CA PRO A 56 24.57 -31.83 1.84
C PRO A 56 24.03 -32.44 0.54
N THR A 57 22.77 -32.18 0.19
CA THR A 57 22.18 -32.70 -1.06
C THR A 57 22.89 -32.18 -2.32
N PHE A 58 23.43 -30.96 -2.29
CA PHE A 58 24.14 -30.37 -3.42
C PHE A 58 25.53 -31.00 -3.62
N LEU A 59 26.12 -31.55 -2.57
CA LEU A 59 27.44 -32.21 -2.61
C LEU A 59 27.40 -33.57 -3.34
N GLN A 60 26.22 -34.13 -3.60
CA GLN A 60 26.08 -35.36 -4.41
C GLN A 60 26.68 -35.21 -5.82
N ALA A 61 26.79 -33.98 -6.34
CA ALA A 61 27.38 -33.70 -7.65
C ALA A 61 28.92 -33.70 -7.66
N LEU A 62 29.55 -33.62 -6.48
CA LEU A 62 30.99 -33.39 -6.35
C LEU A 62 31.88 -34.49 -6.96
N PRO A 63 31.60 -35.80 -6.79
CA PRO A 63 32.43 -36.84 -7.41
C PRO A 63 32.43 -36.78 -8.94
N GLN A 64 31.26 -36.53 -9.53
CA GLN A 64 31.12 -36.36 -10.98
C GLN A 64 31.80 -35.08 -11.47
N ALA A 65 31.81 -34.01 -10.66
CA ALA A 65 32.50 -32.77 -10.98
C ALA A 65 34.03 -32.95 -11.00
N PHE A 66 34.62 -33.65 -10.03
CA PHE A 66 36.04 -34.01 -10.05
C PHE A 66 36.42 -34.82 -11.30
N GLN A 67 35.61 -35.84 -11.63
CA GLN A 67 35.80 -36.65 -12.84
C GLN A 67 35.76 -35.79 -14.11
N SER A 68 34.78 -34.88 -14.20
CA SER A 68 34.59 -33.99 -15.35
C SER A 68 35.70 -32.95 -15.47
N ALA A 69 36.29 -32.51 -14.35
CA ALA A 69 37.45 -31.63 -14.32
C ALA A 69 38.78 -32.35 -14.63
N GLY A 70 38.79 -33.69 -14.70
CA GLY A 70 40.02 -34.47 -14.86
C GLY A 70 40.96 -34.36 -13.66
N VAL A 71 40.41 -34.09 -12.47
CA VAL A 71 41.16 -33.88 -11.23
C VAL A 71 40.95 -35.08 -10.31
N ASP A 72 42.04 -35.69 -9.86
CA ASP A 72 41.99 -36.71 -8.82
C ASP A 72 41.68 -36.05 -7.46
N PRO A 73 40.52 -36.34 -6.83
CA PRO A 73 40.14 -35.75 -5.55
C PRO A 73 41.05 -36.18 -4.39
N GLN A 74 41.77 -37.31 -4.50
CA GLN A 74 42.60 -37.87 -3.42
C GLN A 74 41.81 -37.93 -2.10
N TRP A 75 40.66 -38.63 -2.11
CA TRP A 75 39.71 -38.71 -0.99
C TRP A 75 40.34 -39.13 0.34
N GLU A 76 41.41 -39.91 0.30
CA GLU A 76 42.18 -40.32 1.47
C GLU A 76 42.83 -39.16 2.22
N LYS A 77 42.93 -37.98 1.61
CA LYS A 77 43.49 -36.75 2.19
C LYS A 77 42.44 -35.79 2.74
N TRP A 78 41.15 -36.13 2.62
CA TRP A 78 40.05 -35.27 3.05
C TRP A 78 39.74 -35.47 4.53
N HIS A 79 39.66 -34.35 5.26
CA HIS A 79 39.21 -34.28 6.63
C HIS A 79 37.94 -33.43 6.70
N VAL A 80 36.80 -34.06 7.00
CA VAL A 80 35.47 -33.44 6.99
C VAL A 80 35.03 -33.14 8.41
N LEU A 81 34.77 -31.88 8.72
CA LEU A 81 34.23 -31.44 10.01
C LEU A 81 32.87 -30.74 9.81
N LEU A 82 32.09 -30.63 10.89
CA LEU A 82 30.79 -29.96 10.92
C LEU A 82 30.97 -28.48 11.27
N ALA A 83 30.31 -27.59 10.50
CA ALA A 83 30.25 -26.15 10.79
C ALA A 83 29.30 -25.82 11.96
N ASP A 84 28.29 -26.67 12.15
CA ASP A 84 27.38 -26.69 13.28
C ASP A 84 26.80 -28.09 13.43
N GLU A 85 26.36 -28.44 14.63
CA GLU A 85 25.70 -29.72 14.88
C GLU A 85 24.70 -29.62 16.04
N ARG A 86 23.60 -30.35 15.91
CA ARG A 86 22.56 -30.46 16.93
C ARG A 86 23.05 -31.47 17.95
N CYS A 87 22.87 -31.21 19.24
CA CYS A 87 23.29 -32.14 20.29
C CYS A 87 22.34 -33.33 20.37
N VAL A 88 22.38 -34.19 19.35
CA VAL A 88 21.60 -35.42 19.20
C VAL A 88 22.52 -36.55 18.73
N PRO A 89 22.17 -37.84 18.94
CA PRO A 89 22.94 -38.96 18.40
C PRO A 89 23.03 -38.90 16.87
N SER A 90 24.13 -39.40 16.28
CA SER A 90 24.35 -39.39 14.82
C SER A 90 23.37 -40.26 14.04
N SER A 91 22.58 -41.10 14.71
CA SER A 91 21.47 -41.85 14.10
C SER A 91 20.18 -41.03 13.96
N ASN A 92 20.08 -39.87 14.62
CA ASN A 92 18.90 -39.02 14.62
C ASN A 92 18.74 -38.26 13.28
N GLU A 93 17.51 -38.09 12.82
CA GLU A 93 17.20 -37.34 11.58
C GLU A 93 17.63 -35.86 11.63
N ASP A 94 17.69 -35.27 12.83
CA ASP A 94 18.14 -33.89 13.03
C ASP A 94 19.67 -33.73 13.01
N SER A 95 20.45 -34.82 12.90
CA SER A 95 21.91 -34.76 12.86
C SER A 95 22.43 -34.28 11.50
N ASN A 96 23.25 -33.24 11.52
CA ASN A 96 23.95 -32.75 10.33
C ASN A 96 24.97 -33.80 9.83
N LEU A 97 25.66 -34.51 10.73
CA LEU A 97 26.58 -35.60 10.40
C LEU A 97 25.89 -36.72 9.62
N LYS A 98 24.68 -37.10 10.03
CA LYS A 98 23.88 -38.11 9.30
C LYS A 98 23.61 -37.66 7.87
N ALA A 99 23.09 -36.44 7.72
CA ALA A 99 22.78 -35.87 6.41
C ALA A 99 24.03 -35.78 5.50
N ILE A 100 25.19 -35.40 6.06
CA ILE A 100 26.47 -35.34 5.34
C ILE A 100 26.93 -36.74 4.92
N ARG A 101 26.83 -37.74 5.80
CA ARG A 101 27.20 -39.12 5.45
C ARG A 101 26.37 -39.67 4.30
N GLU A 102 25.04 -39.55 4.39
CA GLU A 102 24.12 -40.12 3.39
C GLU A 102 24.22 -39.44 2.02
N ASN A 103 24.42 -38.11 2.01
CA ASN A 103 24.43 -37.33 0.78
C ASN A 103 25.84 -37.14 0.19
N PHE A 104 26.90 -37.36 0.95
CA PHE A 104 28.26 -37.11 0.47
C PHE A 104 29.25 -38.21 0.88
N THR A 105 29.63 -38.30 2.16
CA THR A 105 30.85 -39.07 2.51
C THR A 105 30.71 -40.58 2.36
N ASN A 106 29.50 -41.15 2.41
CA ASN A 106 29.28 -42.59 2.12
C ASN A 106 29.32 -42.92 0.61
N ARG A 107 29.45 -41.90 -0.24
CA ARG A 107 29.44 -42.04 -1.71
C ARG A 107 30.84 -41.90 -2.32
N VAL A 108 31.86 -41.71 -1.50
CA VAL A 108 33.26 -41.49 -1.87
C VAL A 108 34.19 -42.20 -0.90
N ASP A 109 35.45 -42.41 -1.29
CA ASP A 109 36.43 -43.19 -0.52
C ASP A 109 37.17 -42.34 0.54
N ILE A 110 36.44 -41.53 1.30
CA ILE A 110 37.01 -40.78 2.45
C ILE A 110 37.07 -41.74 3.65
N PRO A 111 38.24 -41.92 4.30
CA PRO A 111 38.34 -42.74 5.51
C PRO A 111 37.36 -42.27 6.59
N MET A 112 36.61 -43.20 7.18
CA MET A 112 35.52 -42.89 8.14
C MET A 112 36.05 -42.14 9.37
N GLU A 113 37.28 -42.42 9.79
CA GLU A 113 37.99 -41.75 10.88
C GLU A 113 38.34 -40.29 10.57
N GLN A 114 38.28 -39.87 9.30
CA GLN A 114 38.48 -38.49 8.85
C GLN A 114 37.16 -37.73 8.65
N VAL A 115 36.01 -38.32 9.04
CA VAL A 115 34.71 -37.66 9.09
C VAL A 115 34.32 -37.42 10.54
N TYR A 116 34.60 -36.22 11.03
CA TYR A 116 34.55 -35.86 12.45
C TYR A 116 33.16 -35.38 12.86
N GLY A 117 32.59 -36.03 13.87
CA GLY A 117 31.35 -35.66 14.52
C GLY A 117 31.53 -35.13 15.94
N ILE A 118 30.42 -34.86 16.62
CA ILE A 118 30.42 -34.61 18.06
C ILE A 118 30.66 -35.89 18.88
N ASP A 119 31.22 -35.73 20.08
CA ASP A 119 31.40 -36.84 21.03
C ASP A 119 30.06 -37.21 21.68
N GLU A 120 29.39 -38.25 21.17
CA GLU A 120 28.06 -38.66 21.62
C GLU A 120 28.01 -39.04 23.11
N ALA A 121 29.14 -39.47 23.69
CA ALA A 121 29.21 -39.79 25.12
C ALA A 121 29.01 -38.55 26.00
N LEU A 122 29.20 -37.34 25.44
CA LEU A 122 29.04 -36.06 26.15
C LEU A 122 27.65 -35.43 25.98
N LEU A 123 26.74 -36.03 25.21
CA LEU A 123 25.38 -35.49 25.02
C LEU A 123 24.63 -35.30 26.35
N GLY A 124 24.80 -36.23 27.30
CA GLY A 124 24.23 -36.11 28.64
C GLY A 124 24.89 -35.07 29.54
N SER A 125 26.05 -34.53 29.15
CA SER A 125 26.82 -33.51 29.88
C SER A 125 26.54 -32.08 29.40
N GLY A 126 25.64 -31.90 28.42
CA GLY A 126 25.23 -30.61 27.89
C GLY A 126 26.08 -30.10 26.70
N SER A 127 25.49 -29.19 25.91
CA SER A 127 26.09 -28.64 24.69
C SER A 127 27.46 -27.99 24.89
N LYS A 128 27.68 -27.36 26.05
CA LYS A 128 28.96 -26.73 26.41
C LYS A 128 30.11 -27.74 26.47
N ALA A 129 29.89 -28.89 27.12
CA ALA A 129 30.90 -29.94 27.20
C ALA A 129 31.19 -30.54 25.81
N VAL A 130 30.14 -30.70 25.00
CA VAL A 130 30.25 -31.14 23.60
C VAL A 130 31.07 -30.16 22.76
N ALA A 131 30.79 -28.84 22.85
CA ALA A 131 31.53 -27.81 22.13
C ALA A 131 33.01 -27.75 22.51
N GLN A 132 33.32 -27.87 23.81
CA GLN A 132 34.70 -27.89 24.29
C GLN A 132 35.46 -29.13 23.79
N ALA A 133 34.83 -30.31 23.84
CA ALA A 133 35.44 -31.52 23.31
C ALA A 133 35.64 -31.45 21.79
N TYR A 134 34.67 -30.88 21.07
CA TYR A 134 34.78 -30.68 19.62
C TYR A 134 35.91 -29.72 19.26
N MET A 135 36.09 -28.64 20.02
CA MET A 135 37.23 -27.74 19.85
C MET A 135 38.58 -28.46 20.03
N GLU A 136 38.77 -29.18 21.15
CA GLU A 136 40.06 -29.79 21.48
C GLU A 136 40.37 -31.07 20.69
N LYS A 137 39.36 -31.90 20.39
CA LYS A 137 39.57 -33.21 19.74
C LYS A 137 39.42 -33.16 18.22
N VAL A 138 38.71 -32.17 17.68
CA VAL A 138 38.43 -32.06 16.24
C VAL A 138 39.06 -30.81 15.65
N VAL A 139 38.60 -29.63 16.04
CA VAL A 139 39.00 -28.37 15.38
C VAL A 139 40.49 -28.10 15.53
N ARG A 140 41.05 -28.20 16.75
CA ARG A 140 42.45 -27.91 17.02
C ARG A 140 43.43 -28.84 16.26
N PRO A 141 43.30 -30.18 16.30
CA PRO A 141 44.14 -31.06 15.50
C PRO A 141 44.04 -30.81 13.99
N LEU A 142 42.85 -30.47 13.49
CA LEU A 142 42.66 -30.17 12.06
C LEU A 142 43.31 -28.84 11.66
N LEU A 143 43.30 -27.83 12.53
CA LEU A 143 44.07 -26.61 12.31
C LEU A 143 45.58 -26.93 12.23
N ASP A 144 46.10 -27.81 13.08
CA ASP A 144 47.52 -28.20 13.02
C ASP A 144 47.86 -28.91 11.69
N ILE A 145 47.01 -29.84 11.23
CA ILE A 145 47.16 -30.56 9.95
C ILE A 145 47.12 -29.60 8.75
N SER A 146 46.24 -28.60 8.80
CA SER A 146 45.99 -27.66 7.71
C SER A 146 46.85 -26.39 7.79
N GLY A 147 47.89 -26.36 8.64
CA GLY A 147 48.79 -25.21 8.73
C GLY A 147 48.12 -23.96 9.31
N GLY A 148 47.29 -24.14 10.32
CA GLY A 148 46.67 -23.10 11.15
C GLY A 148 45.33 -22.56 10.66
N MET A 149 44.76 -23.05 9.56
CA MET A 149 43.47 -22.56 9.03
C MET A 149 42.73 -23.68 8.30
N ILE A 150 41.40 -23.70 8.37
CA ILE A 150 40.56 -24.61 7.58
C ILE A 150 40.62 -24.21 6.10
N ASP A 151 40.80 -25.19 5.21
CA ASP A 151 41.02 -24.93 3.78
C ASP A 151 39.75 -24.45 3.07
N CYS A 152 38.61 -25.07 3.38
CA CYS A 152 37.32 -24.68 2.81
C CYS A 152 36.18 -24.80 3.85
N VAL A 153 35.34 -23.79 3.94
CA VAL A 153 34.13 -23.82 4.78
C VAL A 153 32.92 -23.60 3.88
N VAL A 154 32.06 -24.63 3.77
CA VAL A 154 30.86 -24.57 2.94
C VAL A 154 29.63 -24.40 3.83
N LEU A 155 28.99 -23.25 3.70
CA LEU A 155 27.92 -22.79 4.58
C LEU A 155 26.58 -22.70 3.87
N GLY A 156 25.53 -23.10 4.59
CA GLY A 156 24.17 -22.72 4.25
C GLY A 156 23.82 -21.36 4.86
N PHE A 157 22.81 -20.70 4.30
CA PHE A 157 22.17 -19.55 4.94
C PHE A 157 20.65 -19.68 4.90
N GLY A 158 19.99 -19.34 6.00
CA GLY A 158 18.53 -19.41 6.11
C GLY A 158 17.80 -18.23 5.49
N PRO A 159 16.46 -18.32 5.35
CA PRO A 159 15.61 -17.21 4.87
C PRO A 159 15.56 -16.01 5.84
N ASP A 160 16.05 -16.19 7.06
CA ASP A 160 16.26 -15.22 8.13
C ASP A 160 17.72 -14.73 8.22
N GLY A 161 18.61 -15.16 7.32
CA GLY A 161 20.01 -14.75 7.30
C GLY A 161 20.92 -15.44 8.33
N HIS A 162 20.39 -16.41 9.10
CA HIS A 162 21.23 -17.25 9.97
C HIS A 162 22.18 -18.10 9.12
N THR A 163 23.35 -18.40 9.68
CA THR A 163 24.30 -19.38 9.14
C THR A 163 24.93 -20.16 10.30
N CYS A 164 25.38 -21.39 10.08
CA CYS A 164 25.70 -22.32 11.16
C CYS A 164 24.53 -22.37 12.18
N SER A 165 24.82 -22.27 13.48
CA SER A 165 23.83 -21.95 14.51
C SER A 165 23.95 -20.51 15.05
N LEU A 166 24.35 -19.56 14.20
CA LEU A 166 24.42 -18.12 14.48
C LEU A 166 23.14 -17.44 13.97
N PHE A 167 22.24 -17.11 14.89
CA PHE A 167 20.91 -16.57 14.58
C PHE A 167 20.84 -15.04 14.74
N PRO A 168 20.02 -14.33 13.94
CA PRO A 168 19.79 -12.90 14.10
C PRO A 168 19.37 -12.55 15.53
N ASN A 169 19.86 -11.41 16.02
CA ASN A 169 19.58 -10.88 17.37
C ASN A 169 19.98 -11.80 18.54
N HIS A 170 20.70 -12.90 18.30
CA HIS A 170 21.17 -13.79 19.36
C HIS A 170 22.48 -13.26 19.98
N SER A 171 22.63 -13.43 21.30
CA SER A 171 23.82 -12.96 22.05
C SER A 171 25.14 -13.58 21.53
N LEU A 172 25.06 -14.80 21.00
CA LEU A 172 26.20 -15.53 20.43
C LEU A 172 26.88 -14.80 19.25
N LEU A 173 26.21 -13.85 18.58
CA LEU A 173 26.83 -13.02 17.55
C LEU A 173 27.92 -12.08 18.10
N GLN A 174 27.93 -11.85 19.41
CA GLN A 174 28.92 -11.02 20.10
C GLN A 174 30.16 -11.80 20.56
N GLU A 175 30.24 -13.12 20.31
CA GLU A 175 31.41 -13.93 20.67
C GLU A 175 32.63 -13.54 19.80
N GLN A 176 33.71 -13.13 20.46
CA GLN A 176 34.94 -12.65 19.81
C GLN A 176 36.16 -13.52 20.12
N SER A 177 36.04 -14.55 20.96
CA SER A 177 37.19 -15.29 21.52
C SER A 177 37.17 -16.79 21.24
N LEU A 178 36.02 -17.44 21.41
CA LEU A 178 35.90 -18.89 21.20
C LEU A 178 35.82 -19.20 19.72
N LEU A 179 36.55 -20.22 19.24
CA LEU A 179 36.45 -20.72 17.86
C LEU A 179 35.24 -21.66 17.65
N VAL A 180 34.84 -22.36 18.71
CA VAL A 180 33.65 -23.21 18.77
C VAL A 180 32.87 -22.81 20.02
N SER A 181 31.56 -22.64 19.87
CA SER A 181 30.68 -22.33 20.99
C SER A 181 29.44 -23.23 20.99
N HIS A 182 28.64 -23.08 22.04
CA HIS A 182 27.38 -23.78 22.23
C HIS A 182 26.22 -22.79 22.25
N ILE A 183 25.02 -23.30 21.96
CA ILE A 183 23.76 -22.59 22.07
C ILE A 183 22.73 -23.56 22.64
N ASP A 184 22.04 -23.17 23.71
CA ASP A 184 21.04 -24.01 24.39
C ASP A 184 19.61 -23.56 24.14
N ASP A 185 19.45 -22.37 23.56
CA ASP A 185 18.20 -21.66 23.30
C ASP A 185 18.03 -21.32 21.81
N SER A 186 18.49 -22.19 20.92
CA SER A 186 18.34 -21.98 19.47
C SER A 186 16.87 -21.72 19.12
N PRO A 187 16.56 -20.63 18.37
CA PRO A 187 15.21 -20.32 17.90
C PRO A 187 14.57 -21.40 17.02
N LYS A 188 15.36 -22.37 16.57
CA LYS A 188 14.91 -23.53 15.78
C LYS A 188 15.18 -24.82 16.55
N PRO A 189 14.23 -25.78 16.57
CA PRO A 189 14.46 -27.07 17.21
C PRO A 189 15.50 -27.90 16.42
N PRO A 190 16.23 -28.82 17.07
CA PRO A 190 16.46 -28.90 18.52
C PRO A 190 17.22 -27.67 19.07
N PRO A 191 16.95 -27.25 20.31
CA PRO A 191 17.47 -26.00 20.86
C PRO A 191 18.96 -26.06 21.24
N SER A 192 19.44 -27.25 21.64
CA SER A 192 20.83 -27.50 22.04
C SER A 192 21.71 -27.82 20.82
N ARG A 193 22.71 -26.98 20.54
CA ARG A 193 23.62 -27.11 19.38
C ARG A 193 25.04 -26.65 19.70
N ILE A 194 25.98 -27.04 18.86
CA ILE A 194 27.33 -26.46 18.78
C ILE A 194 27.51 -25.74 17.45
N THR A 195 28.41 -24.76 17.39
CA THR A 195 28.67 -23.98 16.17
C THR A 195 30.11 -23.49 16.10
N LEU A 196 30.65 -23.42 14.88
CA LEU A 196 31.80 -22.57 14.59
C LEU A 196 31.34 -21.09 14.68
N THR A 197 32.20 -20.24 15.21
CA THR A 197 31.92 -18.82 15.51
C THR A 197 32.60 -17.89 14.49
N PHE A 198 32.31 -16.59 14.55
CA PHE A 198 32.95 -15.60 13.68
C PHE A 198 34.48 -15.56 13.79
N PRO A 199 35.12 -15.68 14.96
CA PRO A 199 36.57 -15.83 15.05
C PRO A 199 37.14 -16.94 14.15
N LEU A 200 36.55 -18.14 14.16
CA LEU A 200 37.02 -19.22 13.29
C LEU A 200 36.71 -18.93 11.81
N LEU A 201 35.49 -18.51 11.51
CA LEU A 201 35.06 -18.24 10.14
C LEU A 201 35.90 -17.13 9.52
N ASN A 202 36.07 -15.99 10.20
CA ASN A 202 36.70 -14.82 9.61
C ASN A 202 38.25 -14.85 9.68
N GLU A 203 38.83 -15.48 10.71
CA GLU A 203 40.27 -15.41 10.95
C GLU A 203 41.00 -16.72 10.62
N MET A 204 40.32 -17.86 10.72
CA MET A 204 40.94 -19.19 10.64
C MET A 204 40.44 -20.03 9.45
N SER A 205 39.89 -19.38 8.41
CA SER A 205 39.39 -20.04 7.19
C SER A 205 40.02 -19.45 5.94
N ARG A 206 40.51 -20.30 5.02
CA ARG A 206 41.16 -19.85 3.77
C ARG A 206 40.18 -19.55 2.64
N SER A 207 39.06 -20.27 2.60
CA SER A 207 38.00 -20.12 1.61
C SER A 207 36.66 -20.40 2.29
N ILE A 208 35.68 -19.52 2.07
CA ILE A 208 34.32 -19.67 2.55
C ILE A 208 33.37 -19.61 1.37
N VAL A 209 32.52 -20.62 1.26
CA VAL A 209 31.53 -20.75 0.19
C VAL A 209 30.14 -20.82 0.80
N PHE A 210 29.37 -19.75 0.65
CA PHE A 210 27.93 -19.81 0.92
C PHE A 210 27.21 -20.49 -0.24
N CYS A 211 26.25 -21.37 0.05
CA CYS A 211 25.41 -21.97 -0.97
C CYS A 211 23.94 -22.00 -0.53
N GLY A 212 23.06 -21.58 -1.44
CA GLY A 212 21.62 -21.57 -1.20
C GLY A 212 20.84 -21.51 -2.51
N ALA A 213 19.80 -22.34 -2.61
CA ALA A 213 18.90 -22.39 -3.76
C ALA A 213 17.47 -21.99 -3.39
N GLY A 214 16.74 -21.44 -4.36
CA GLY A 214 15.32 -21.12 -4.31
C GLY A 214 15.00 -19.71 -3.83
N ALA A 215 13.83 -19.22 -4.24
CA ALA A 215 13.38 -17.83 -4.06
C ALA A 215 13.38 -17.34 -2.60
N SER A 216 13.24 -18.24 -1.61
CA SER A 216 13.32 -17.90 -0.18
C SER A 216 14.64 -17.23 0.24
N LYS A 217 15.69 -17.31 -0.59
CA LYS A 217 17.02 -16.72 -0.34
C LYS A 217 17.17 -15.29 -0.85
N SER A 218 16.34 -14.87 -1.81
CA SER A 218 16.44 -13.56 -2.47
C SER A 218 16.44 -12.37 -1.49
N PRO A 219 15.56 -12.31 -0.45
CA PRO A 219 15.56 -11.19 0.49
C PRO A 219 16.88 -11.02 1.25
N ILE A 220 17.54 -12.13 1.59
CA ILE A 220 18.81 -12.12 2.30
C ILE A 220 19.93 -11.63 1.37
N LEU A 221 19.98 -12.12 0.14
CA LEU A 221 20.96 -11.69 -0.86
C LEU A 221 20.83 -10.19 -1.15
N ARG A 222 19.60 -9.67 -1.28
CA ARG A 222 19.31 -8.23 -1.43
C ARG A 222 19.84 -7.40 -0.28
N ALA A 223 19.59 -7.84 0.96
CA ALA A 223 20.08 -7.13 2.12
C ALA A 223 21.62 -7.19 2.22
N VAL A 224 22.23 -8.34 1.89
CA VAL A 224 23.68 -8.53 1.95
C VAL A 224 24.39 -7.67 0.90
N PHE A 225 23.88 -7.58 -0.33
CA PHE A 225 24.57 -6.97 -1.47
C PHE A 225 24.00 -5.62 -1.97
N GLY A 226 22.82 -5.19 -1.49
CA GLY A 226 22.19 -3.94 -1.93
C GLY A 226 21.79 -3.96 -3.42
N LYS A 227 21.69 -2.78 -4.05
CA LYS A 227 21.63 -2.66 -5.52
C LYS A 227 23.04 -2.89 -6.07
N ALA A 228 23.33 -4.10 -6.54
CA ALA A 228 24.67 -4.45 -6.97
C ALA A 228 25.12 -3.62 -8.20
N THR A 229 26.16 -2.79 -8.04
CA THR A 229 26.92 -2.22 -9.17
C THR A 229 28.17 -3.07 -9.40
N GLY A 230 27.99 -4.31 -9.85
CA GLY A 230 29.08 -5.25 -10.09
C GLY A 230 29.64 -5.12 -11.52
N VAL A 231 30.96 -5.31 -11.67
CA VAL A 231 31.58 -5.53 -12.98
C VAL A 231 31.48 -7.02 -13.30
N ILE A 232 31.01 -7.36 -14.51
CA ILE A 232 31.06 -8.72 -15.01
C ILE A 232 32.52 -9.07 -15.26
N ASP A 233 33.06 -10.03 -14.52
CA ASP A 233 34.39 -10.57 -14.81
C ASP A 233 34.27 -11.59 -15.96
N GLU A 234 34.49 -11.13 -17.19
CA GLU A 234 34.44 -11.94 -18.40
C GLU A 234 35.57 -13.00 -18.48
N ASN A 235 36.57 -12.93 -17.59
CA ASN A 235 37.72 -13.85 -17.59
C ASN A 235 37.52 -15.11 -16.76
N VAL A 236 36.40 -15.25 -16.03
CA VAL A 236 36.08 -16.51 -15.35
C VAL A 236 35.54 -17.49 -16.39
N SER A 237 36.37 -18.48 -16.71
CA SER A 237 36.10 -19.59 -17.63
C SER A 237 34.66 -20.07 -17.50
N ARG A 238 33.91 -20.00 -18.61
CA ARG A 238 32.53 -20.51 -18.74
C ARG A 238 32.52 -22.01 -18.51
N VAL A 239 32.39 -22.45 -17.26
CA VAL A 239 32.03 -23.83 -16.95
C VAL A 239 30.50 -23.89 -16.92
N ASP A 240 29.91 -24.61 -17.88
CA ASP A 240 28.47 -24.94 -17.93
C ASP A 240 27.49 -23.74 -17.85
N GLY A 241 27.88 -22.56 -18.35
CA GLY A 241 27.00 -21.40 -18.43
C GLY A 241 26.76 -20.65 -17.11
N ALA A 242 27.53 -20.95 -16.05
CA ALA A 242 27.52 -20.18 -14.81
C ALA A 242 28.10 -18.78 -15.02
N LYS A 243 27.44 -17.75 -14.46
CA LYS A 243 27.95 -16.36 -14.45
C LYS A 243 28.70 -16.09 -13.16
N CYS A 244 29.75 -15.27 -13.20
CA CYS A 244 30.49 -14.83 -12.02
C CYS A 244 30.44 -13.32 -11.90
N LEU A 245 30.18 -12.81 -10.71
CA LEU A 245 30.15 -11.38 -10.41
C LEU A 245 30.95 -11.08 -9.15
N VAL A 246 31.55 -9.90 -9.10
CA VAL A 246 32.13 -9.36 -7.87
C VAL A 246 31.24 -8.24 -7.39
N VAL A 247 30.68 -8.38 -6.19
CA VAL A 247 29.72 -7.44 -5.63
C VAL A 247 30.14 -6.92 -4.27
N GLU A 248 29.72 -5.70 -3.97
CA GLU A 248 29.95 -5.06 -2.68
C GLU A 248 28.89 -5.53 -1.68
N MET A 249 29.32 -5.79 -0.45
CA MET A 249 28.45 -6.14 0.66
C MET A 249 28.11 -4.89 1.47
N ASN A 250 26.84 -4.75 1.84
CA ASN A 250 26.33 -3.64 2.64
C ASN A 250 26.99 -3.58 4.02
N ASP A 251 27.19 -2.34 4.50
CA ASP A 251 27.68 -2.03 5.83
C ASP A 251 26.76 -0.99 6.51
N PRO A 252 26.31 -1.20 7.77
CA PRO A 252 26.59 -2.35 8.64
C PRO A 252 26.02 -3.67 8.10
N ALA A 253 26.69 -4.78 8.42
CA ALA A 253 26.26 -6.13 8.04
C ALA A 253 24.85 -6.43 8.61
N PRO A 254 23.83 -6.67 7.77
CA PRO A 254 22.44 -6.77 8.24
C PRO A 254 22.06 -8.12 8.85
N PHE A 255 22.85 -9.17 8.60
CA PHE A 255 22.55 -10.55 8.99
C PHE A 255 23.81 -11.32 9.39
N PRO A 256 23.69 -12.41 10.20
CA PRO A 256 24.82 -13.27 10.55
C PRO A 256 25.65 -13.74 9.35
N CYS A 257 25.01 -14.14 8.25
CA CYS A 257 25.73 -14.52 7.03
C CYS A 257 26.51 -13.35 6.38
N ALA A 258 26.07 -12.10 6.56
CA ALA A 258 26.76 -10.90 6.09
C ALA A 258 27.91 -10.45 7.01
N MET A 259 27.92 -10.93 8.27
CA MET A 259 28.99 -10.70 9.24
C MET A 259 30.18 -11.65 9.02
N VAL A 260 30.01 -12.69 8.19
CA VAL A 260 31.11 -13.53 7.72
C VAL A 260 31.89 -12.75 6.67
N ARG A 261 33.00 -12.16 7.09
CA ARG A 261 33.89 -11.28 6.33
C ARG A 261 35.33 -11.73 6.59
N PRO A 262 35.79 -12.83 5.95
CA PRO A 262 37.14 -13.33 6.17
C PRO A 262 38.24 -12.31 5.87
N ASN A 263 39.33 -12.39 6.64
CA ASN A 263 40.44 -11.43 6.56
C ASN A 263 41.06 -11.37 5.15
N ASN A 264 41.08 -12.51 4.44
CA ASN A 264 41.41 -12.53 3.01
C ASN A 264 40.17 -12.16 2.19
N LYS A 265 40.14 -10.95 1.63
CA LYS A 265 38.98 -10.41 0.91
C LYS A 265 38.58 -11.22 -0.33
N ASP A 266 39.50 -11.98 -0.92
CA ASP A 266 39.23 -12.80 -2.11
C ASP A 266 38.70 -14.21 -1.77
N SER A 267 38.54 -14.53 -0.48
CA SER A 267 38.19 -15.87 -0.02
C SER A 267 36.69 -16.13 0.14
N LEU A 268 35.83 -15.12 -0.06
CA LEU A 268 34.39 -15.26 0.12
C LEU A 268 33.66 -15.44 -1.21
N THR A 269 33.07 -16.62 -1.40
CA THR A 269 32.25 -16.97 -2.57
C THR A 269 30.81 -17.28 -2.15
N TRP A 270 29.86 -16.85 -2.96
CA TRP A 270 28.44 -17.19 -2.83
C TRP A 270 28.01 -17.95 -4.08
N VAL A 271 27.35 -19.09 -3.91
CA VAL A 271 26.81 -19.92 -4.98
C VAL A 271 25.30 -19.93 -4.84
N VAL A 272 24.60 -19.36 -5.83
CA VAL A 272 23.15 -19.17 -5.79
C VAL A 272 22.54 -19.59 -7.12
N ASP A 273 21.31 -20.10 -7.09
CA ASP A 273 20.59 -20.42 -8.32
C ASP A 273 19.82 -19.21 -8.87
N GLY A 274 19.33 -19.33 -10.11
CA GLY A 274 18.53 -18.29 -10.75
C GLY A 274 17.31 -17.85 -9.94
N ASP A 275 16.68 -18.74 -9.18
CA ASP A 275 15.53 -18.40 -8.34
C ASP A 275 15.92 -17.63 -7.08
N ALA A 276 17.05 -17.97 -6.44
CA ALA A 276 17.62 -17.18 -5.36
C ALA A 276 18.13 -15.82 -5.85
N ALA A 277 18.66 -15.77 -7.08
CA ALA A 277 19.24 -14.58 -7.71
C ALA A 277 18.25 -13.72 -8.49
N LYS A 278 16.97 -14.10 -8.57
CA LYS A 278 15.93 -13.36 -9.30
C LYS A 278 15.95 -11.88 -8.87
N GLU A 279 16.30 -11.03 -9.86
CA GLU A 279 16.27 -9.56 -9.92
C GLU A 279 17.51 -8.71 -9.64
N GLU A 280 18.60 -9.10 -8.95
CA GLU A 280 19.42 -8.03 -8.33
C GLU A 280 20.95 -8.15 -8.31
N VAL A 281 21.56 -9.11 -9.03
CA VAL A 281 23.03 -9.18 -9.05
C VAL A 281 23.67 -8.93 -10.43
N VAL A 282 22.96 -9.18 -11.53
CA VAL A 282 23.45 -8.88 -12.89
C VAL A 282 22.60 -7.75 -13.47
N ASP A 283 23.14 -6.53 -13.53
CA ASP A 283 22.60 -5.50 -14.43
C ASP A 283 23.00 -5.86 -15.87
N ASP A 284 22.27 -6.81 -16.46
CA ASP A 284 22.20 -6.89 -17.91
C ASP A 284 21.04 -5.99 -18.29
N ALA A 285 21.36 -4.81 -18.82
CA ALA A 285 20.42 -3.77 -19.26
C ALA A 285 19.39 -4.25 -20.30
N THR A 286 19.42 -5.53 -20.69
CA THR A 286 18.43 -6.18 -21.54
C THR A 286 17.52 -7.20 -20.83
N ALA A 287 17.87 -7.67 -19.62
CA ALA A 287 17.12 -8.68 -18.87
C ALA A 287 16.19 -8.11 -17.78
N SER A 288 16.39 -6.85 -17.35
CA SER A 288 15.54 -6.10 -16.40
C SER A 288 14.10 -5.81 -16.87
N ARG A 289 13.62 -6.54 -17.90
CA ARG A 289 12.27 -6.47 -18.44
C ARG A 289 11.44 -7.75 -18.23
N ARG A 290 11.93 -8.77 -17.50
CA ARG A 290 11.25 -10.10 -17.45
C ARG A 290 10.99 -10.72 -16.08
N ALA A 291 11.32 -10.06 -14.99
CA ALA A 291 10.84 -10.47 -13.67
C ALA A 291 10.63 -9.19 -12.88
N LEU A 292 9.37 -8.77 -12.78
CA LEU A 292 8.86 -7.97 -11.68
C LEU A 292 8.20 -8.98 -10.74
N ASP A 293 8.77 -9.17 -9.56
CA ASP A 293 8.28 -10.13 -8.60
C ASP A 293 6.89 -9.71 -8.13
N CYS A 294 5.91 -10.51 -8.54
CA CYS A 294 4.47 -10.40 -8.31
C CYS A 294 4.13 -10.73 -6.86
N SER A 295 4.74 -10.02 -5.91
CA SER A 295 4.49 -10.17 -4.45
C SER A 295 3.79 -8.96 -3.83
N VAL A 296 3.43 -7.98 -4.66
CA VAL A 296 2.39 -7.00 -4.36
C VAL A 296 1.07 -7.76 -4.44
N LEU A 297 0.21 -7.68 -3.40
CA LEU A 297 -1.22 -7.93 -3.56
C LEU A 297 -1.79 -6.84 -4.50
N LEU A 298 -1.48 -6.94 -5.79
CA LEU A 298 -2.47 -6.82 -6.84
C LEU A 298 -3.26 -8.09 -6.67
N LEU A 299 -4.33 -8.01 -5.86
CA LEU A 299 -5.10 -9.14 -5.36
C LEU A 299 -4.88 -10.40 -6.21
N THR A 300 -3.89 -11.23 -5.81
CA THR A 300 -3.53 -12.59 -6.28
C THR A 300 -2.06 -12.87 -6.60
N CYS A 301 -1.22 -12.83 -5.58
CA CYS A 301 -0.21 -13.87 -5.44
C CYS A 301 -0.05 -14.21 -3.96
N TYR A 302 0.08 -15.51 -3.68
CA TYR A 302 0.42 -16.12 -2.39
C TYR A 302 -0.72 -16.52 -1.42
N LEU A 303 -1.56 -17.48 -1.82
CA LEU A 303 -2.14 -18.46 -0.88
C LEU A 303 -1.75 -19.88 -1.33
N GLY A 304 -0.61 -20.34 -0.82
CA GLY A 304 -0.23 -21.75 -0.93
C GLY A 304 -1.09 -22.57 0.03
N ASN A 305 -2.08 -23.25 -0.52
CA ASN A 305 -2.47 -24.61 -0.15
C ASN A 305 -3.10 -25.22 -1.40
N ARG A 306 -2.70 -26.45 -1.74
CA ARG A 306 -3.42 -27.28 -2.71
C ARG A 306 -4.88 -27.39 -2.23
N ILE A 307 -5.75 -26.55 -2.76
CA ILE A 307 -7.14 -26.93 -2.97
C ILE A 307 -7.10 -27.57 -4.34
N ASP A 308 -7.60 -28.81 -4.45
CA ASP A 308 -7.83 -29.46 -5.73
C ASP A 308 -8.69 -28.53 -6.60
N CYS A 309 -8.07 -27.83 -7.54
CA CYS A 309 -8.74 -27.04 -8.55
C CYS A 309 -9.30 -27.99 -9.63
N HIS A 310 -10.23 -28.84 -9.23
CA HIS A 310 -11.13 -29.52 -10.13
C HIS A 310 -12.48 -28.81 -10.02
N HIS A 311 -12.65 -27.80 -10.88
CA HIS A 311 -13.86 -27.01 -11.20
C HIS A 311 -13.85 -25.57 -10.65
N HIS A 312 -13.84 -24.64 -11.62
CA HIS A 312 -14.11 -23.20 -11.55
C HIS A 312 -12.99 -22.24 -11.10
N THR A 313 -12.23 -21.80 -12.13
CA THR A 313 -11.66 -20.46 -12.39
C THR A 313 -11.24 -19.61 -11.19
N ASP A 314 -9.98 -19.81 -10.80
CA ASP A 314 -9.27 -19.04 -9.78
C ASP A 314 -8.92 -17.62 -10.26
N TYR A 315 -9.31 -16.66 -9.43
CA TYR A 315 -8.90 -15.26 -9.45
C TYR A 315 -7.38 -15.25 -9.30
N CYS A 316 -6.64 -15.03 -10.38
CA CYS A 316 -5.23 -14.67 -10.36
C CYS A 316 -4.92 -13.63 -11.44
N ASP A 317 -3.99 -12.69 -11.18
CA ASP A 317 -3.38 -11.87 -12.22
C ASP A 317 -2.88 -12.87 -13.25
N SER A 318 -3.54 -12.89 -14.41
CA SER A 318 -3.22 -13.88 -15.42
C SER A 318 -1.73 -13.75 -15.71
N ARG A 319 -1.02 -14.87 -15.84
CA ARG A 319 0.42 -14.86 -16.16
C ARG A 319 0.74 -13.92 -17.34
N ASN A 320 -0.19 -13.79 -18.26
CA ASN A 320 -0.13 -12.88 -19.40
C ASN A 320 -0.11 -11.39 -19.00
N TRP A 321 -0.85 -10.98 -17.96
CA TRP A 321 -0.79 -9.61 -17.42
C TRP A 321 0.55 -9.31 -16.78
N LEU A 322 1.05 -10.24 -15.96
CA LEU A 322 2.34 -10.11 -15.30
C LEU A 322 3.47 -10.04 -16.34
N ASP A 323 3.43 -10.89 -17.36
CA ASP A 323 4.37 -10.87 -18.48
C ASP A 323 4.26 -9.55 -19.26
N ALA A 324 3.06 -9.08 -19.59
CA ALA A 324 2.86 -7.82 -20.33
C ALA A 324 3.28 -6.57 -19.55
N THR A 325 3.18 -6.61 -18.22
CA THR A 325 3.53 -5.47 -17.35
C THR A 325 4.96 -5.51 -16.83
N SER A 326 5.67 -6.63 -16.98
CA SER A 326 7.05 -6.85 -16.52
C SER A 326 8.10 -5.90 -17.12
N GLN A 327 7.78 -5.24 -18.24
CA GLN A 327 8.65 -4.25 -18.85
C GLN A 327 8.49 -2.84 -18.24
N PHE A 328 7.40 -2.58 -17.51
CA PHE A 328 7.14 -1.27 -16.94
C PHE A 328 7.62 -1.20 -15.50
N PRO A 329 8.21 -0.07 -15.08
CA PRO A 329 8.53 0.15 -13.68
C PRO A 329 7.29 -0.02 -12.81
N ASN A 330 7.49 -0.56 -11.61
CA ASN A 330 6.43 -0.85 -10.64
C ASN A 330 5.35 -1.83 -11.13
N GLY A 331 5.43 -2.35 -12.36
CA GLY A 331 4.38 -3.19 -12.96
C GLY A 331 3.12 -2.40 -13.31
N VAL A 332 3.25 -1.10 -13.58
CA VAL A 332 2.15 -0.24 -14.06
C VAL A 332 2.45 0.23 -15.48
N PRO A 333 1.60 -0.08 -16.48
CA PRO A 333 1.75 0.47 -17.81
C PRO A 333 1.72 2.00 -17.82
N ARG A 334 2.77 2.61 -18.35
CA ARG A 334 2.95 4.07 -18.47
C ARG A 334 3.77 4.40 -19.73
N PHE A 335 3.41 5.48 -20.43
CA PHE A 335 3.86 5.76 -21.81
C PHE A 335 4.20 7.24 -22.01
N GLU A 336 5.03 7.56 -23.00
CA GLU A 336 5.36 8.95 -23.33
C GLU A 336 4.25 9.62 -24.17
N SER A 337 3.43 8.82 -24.85
CA SER A 337 2.36 9.31 -25.73
C SER A 337 1.06 8.53 -25.58
N LYS A 338 -0.06 9.17 -25.94
CA LYS A 338 -1.37 8.51 -26.00
C LYS A 338 -1.44 7.39 -27.04
N ASP A 339 -0.67 7.50 -28.13
CA ASP A 339 -0.72 6.55 -29.24
C ASP A 339 -0.03 5.24 -28.84
N GLU A 340 1.10 5.32 -28.13
CA GLU A 340 1.77 4.15 -27.53
C GLU A 340 0.88 3.48 -26.48
N CYS A 341 0.26 4.28 -25.60
CA CYS A 341 -0.65 3.76 -24.60
C CYS A 341 -1.84 3.03 -25.24
N LEU A 342 -2.45 3.64 -26.26
CA LEU A 342 -3.58 3.05 -26.98
C LEU A 342 -3.16 1.78 -27.74
N LYS A 343 -1.98 1.79 -28.37
CA LYS A 343 -1.43 0.61 -29.05
C LYS A 343 -1.25 -0.55 -28.08
N PHE A 344 -0.62 -0.31 -26.93
CA PHE A 344 -0.46 -1.33 -25.89
C PHE A 344 -1.81 -1.89 -25.44
N MET A 345 -2.79 -1.01 -25.20
CA MET A 345 -4.14 -1.43 -24.81
C MET A 345 -4.79 -2.30 -25.89
N ILE A 346 -4.75 -1.90 -27.16
CA ILE A 346 -5.28 -2.68 -28.29
C ILE A 346 -4.58 -4.04 -28.37
N ASP A 347 -3.25 -4.04 -28.39
CA ASP A 347 -2.43 -5.25 -28.52
C ASP A 347 -2.72 -6.22 -27.38
N TYR A 348 -2.73 -5.75 -26.13
CA TYR A 348 -3.01 -6.60 -24.98
C TYR A 348 -4.42 -7.20 -25.01
N ASN A 349 -5.44 -6.38 -25.30
CA ASN A 349 -6.84 -6.82 -25.28
C ASN A 349 -7.21 -7.75 -26.44
N THR A 350 -6.56 -7.57 -27.59
CA THR A 350 -6.73 -8.46 -28.76
C THR A 350 -6.37 -9.90 -28.40
N HIS A 351 -5.30 -10.11 -27.63
CA HIS A 351 -4.76 -11.43 -27.33
C HIS A 351 -5.26 -12.04 -26.02
N ASN A 352 -5.59 -11.22 -25.02
CA ASN A 352 -5.82 -11.71 -23.65
C ASN A 352 -7.25 -11.56 -23.14
N GLY A 353 -8.16 -10.90 -23.88
CA GLY A 353 -9.59 -10.89 -23.53
C GLY A 353 -9.96 -10.20 -22.22
N GLY A 354 -9.16 -9.22 -21.78
CA GLY A 354 -9.41 -8.48 -20.54
C GLY A 354 -8.97 -9.16 -19.26
N SER A 355 -8.89 -8.40 -18.17
CA SER A 355 -8.52 -8.92 -16.85
C SER A 355 -9.57 -9.84 -16.21
N ASN A 356 -10.79 -9.89 -16.76
CA ASN A 356 -11.84 -10.81 -16.32
C ASN A 356 -12.63 -11.38 -17.53
N PRO A 357 -12.23 -12.55 -18.06
CA PRO A 357 -12.86 -13.13 -19.25
C PRO A 357 -14.29 -13.64 -19.01
N GLU A 358 -14.69 -13.87 -17.76
CA GLU A 358 -16.06 -14.26 -17.40
C GLU A 358 -16.98 -13.05 -17.14
N GLN A 359 -16.41 -11.88 -16.84
CA GLN A 359 -17.14 -10.63 -16.63
C GLN A 359 -16.49 -9.48 -17.42
N PRO A 360 -16.76 -9.37 -18.73
CA PRO A 360 -16.16 -8.37 -19.62
C PRO A 360 -16.37 -6.91 -19.18
N HIS A 361 -17.31 -6.66 -18.26
CA HIS A 361 -17.59 -5.34 -17.69
C HIS A 361 -16.71 -4.98 -16.46
N LEU A 362 -15.98 -5.96 -15.89
CA LEU A 362 -14.99 -5.77 -14.81
C LEU A 362 -13.55 -5.88 -15.34
N MET A 363 -13.35 -5.49 -16.60
CA MET A 363 -12.03 -5.44 -17.25
C MET A 363 -11.23 -4.24 -16.74
N HIS A 364 -10.94 -4.28 -15.45
CA HIS A 364 -10.22 -3.27 -14.70
C HIS A 364 -8.72 -3.54 -14.72
N ILE A 365 -7.90 -2.48 -14.67
CA ILE A 365 -6.43 -2.62 -14.56
C ILE A 365 -6.05 -3.40 -13.30
N PHE A 366 -6.84 -3.24 -12.24
CA PHE A 366 -6.70 -3.97 -10.97
C PHE A 366 -8.04 -4.57 -10.57
N THR A 367 -7.99 -5.74 -9.94
CA THR A 367 -9.20 -6.38 -9.41
C THR A 367 -9.89 -5.50 -8.37
N MET A 368 -11.18 -5.23 -8.58
CA MET A 368 -12.05 -4.50 -7.67
C MET A 368 -12.83 -5.49 -6.79
N LEU A 369 -12.74 -5.36 -5.47
CA LEU A 369 -13.57 -6.17 -4.56
C LEU A 369 -14.98 -5.58 -4.47
N THR A 370 -16.01 -6.34 -4.82
CA THR A 370 -17.39 -5.86 -4.95
C THR A 370 -18.34 -6.30 -3.83
N SER A 371 -17.90 -7.22 -2.96
CA SER A 371 -18.68 -7.76 -1.84
C SER A 371 -17.88 -7.82 -0.54
N TRP A 372 -18.58 -7.81 0.60
CA TRP A 372 -17.94 -8.00 1.91
C TRP A 372 -17.32 -9.40 2.05
N GLU A 373 -17.96 -10.42 1.47
CA GLU A 373 -17.42 -11.78 1.45
C GLU A 373 -16.05 -11.84 0.76
N GLN A 374 -15.86 -11.11 -0.33
CA GLN A 374 -14.55 -11.01 -1.00
C GLN A 374 -13.51 -10.28 -0.12
N ILE A 375 -13.92 -9.25 0.62
CA ILE A 375 -13.06 -8.59 1.60
C ILE A 375 -12.62 -9.60 2.68
N GLU A 376 -13.56 -10.36 3.26
CA GLU A 376 -13.29 -11.35 4.31
C GLU A 376 -12.44 -12.52 3.83
N ARG A 377 -12.69 -13.02 2.61
CA ARG A 377 -11.98 -14.19 2.06
C ARG A 377 -10.62 -13.85 1.48
N ILE A 378 -10.43 -12.61 1.00
CA ILE A 378 -9.24 -12.26 0.23
C ILE A 378 -8.42 -11.16 0.91
N LEU A 379 -9.03 -10.02 1.21
CA LEU A 379 -8.30 -8.86 1.75
C LEU A 379 -7.87 -9.09 3.21
N LEU A 380 -8.78 -9.52 4.10
CA LEU A 380 -8.46 -9.68 5.52
C LEU A 380 -7.36 -10.73 5.78
N PRO A 381 -7.35 -11.91 5.14
CA PRO A 381 -6.26 -12.86 5.26
C PRO A 381 -4.95 -12.30 4.69
N GLY A 382 -5.01 -11.55 3.60
CA GLY A 382 -3.86 -10.85 3.03
C GLY A 382 -3.26 -9.82 4.00
N ILE A 383 -4.09 -9.01 4.65
CA ILE A 383 -3.68 -8.07 5.71
C ILE A 383 -3.04 -8.82 6.88
N ALA A 384 -3.68 -9.88 7.37
CA ALA A 384 -3.19 -10.66 8.51
C ALA A 384 -1.82 -11.30 8.19
N LYS A 385 -1.70 -11.91 7.00
CA LYS A 385 -0.45 -12.49 6.52
C LYS A 385 0.65 -11.43 6.41
N ALA A 386 0.39 -10.33 5.74
CA ALA A 386 1.37 -9.25 5.59
C ALA A 386 1.82 -8.72 6.97
N ARG A 387 0.90 -8.59 7.94
CA ARG A 387 1.23 -8.19 9.32
C ARG A 387 2.13 -9.16 10.07
N MET A 388 2.08 -10.46 9.74
CA MET A 388 2.95 -11.48 10.36
C MET A 388 4.36 -11.55 9.77
N GLU A 389 4.58 -10.94 8.60
CA GLU A 389 5.92 -10.93 7.99
C GLU A 389 6.90 -10.10 8.84
N PRO A 390 8.18 -10.47 8.96
CA PRO A 390 9.15 -9.62 9.64
C PRO A 390 9.20 -8.21 9.02
N SER A 391 9.27 -7.20 9.88
CA SER A 391 9.49 -5.82 9.48
C SER A 391 10.98 -5.50 9.52
N PHE A 392 11.48 -4.92 8.44
CA PHE A 392 12.84 -4.41 8.26
C PHE A 392 12.85 -2.91 7.96
N ALA A 393 11.67 -2.28 7.87
CA ALA A 393 11.57 -0.85 7.65
C ALA A 393 12.13 -0.09 8.85
N LYS A 394 12.75 1.07 8.59
CA LYS A 394 13.24 1.91 9.68
C LYS A 394 12.08 2.41 10.52
N THR A 395 12.25 2.34 11.83
CA THR A 395 11.25 2.88 12.76
C THR A 395 11.30 4.40 12.73
N VAL A 396 10.12 5.03 12.68
CA VAL A 396 10.01 6.49 12.75
C VAL A 396 9.95 6.91 14.21
N PRO A 397 10.83 7.81 14.68
CA PRO A 397 10.78 8.32 16.05
C PRO A 397 9.43 8.96 16.38
N ARG A 398 8.94 8.80 17.62
CA ARG A 398 7.64 9.35 18.03
C ARG A 398 7.60 10.88 17.98
N ASP A 399 8.73 11.52 18.19
CA ASP A 399 8.95 12.98 18.16
C ASP A 399 9.19 13.53 16.75
N TYR A 400 9.27 12.68 15.72
CA TYR A 400 9.43 13.11 14.33
C TYR A 400 8.37 14.14 13.94
N LEU A 401 8.85 15.36 13.65
CA LEU A 401 8.06 16.54 13.28
C LEU A 401 6.84 16.78 14.18
N VAL A 402 7.00 16.63 15.49
CA VAL A 402 5.95 17.00 16.47
C VAL A 402 6.00 18.51 16.78
N GLN A 403 7.14 19.16 16.55
CA GLN A 403 7.33 20.60 16.70
C GLN A 403 7.95 21.19 15.43
N GLU A 404 7.80 22.50 15.27
CA GLU A 404 8.33 23.24 14.13
C GLU A 404 9.86 23.10 14.08
N PRO A 405 10.43 22.66 12.94
CA PRO A 405 11.87 22.56 12.77
C PRO A 405 12.57 23.92 12.98
N HIS A 406 13.70 23.91 13.68
CA HIS A 406 14.48 25.13 13.95
C HIS A 406 15.40 25.55 12.80
N ASP A 407 15.79 24.61 11.93
CA ASP A 407 16.60 24.87 10.74
C ASP A 407 15.96 24.26 9.48
N ASN A 408 16.46 24.66 8.31
CA ASN A 408 15.95 24.28 6.99
C ASN A 408 16.88 23.31 6.23
N SER A 409 17.67 22.51 6.95
CA SER A 409 18.67 21.62 6.32
C SER A 409 18.09 20.30 5.79
N ALA A 410 16.83 19.98 6.11
CA ALA A 410 16.21 18.71 5.72
C ALA A 410 16.15 18.54 4.19
N ALA A 411 16.52 17.33 3.73
CA ALA A 411 16.46 16.99 2.31
C ALA A 411 15.02 17.04 1.78
N ASN A 412 14.09 16.43 2.51
CA ASN A 412 12.66 16.44 2.20
C ASN A 412 12.08 17.85 2.45
N VAL A 413 11.48 18.44 1.42
CA VAL A 413 10.99 19.84 1.45
C VAL A 413 9.84 20.06 2.45
N TYR A 414 9.09 19.01 2.77
CA TYR A 414 7.99 19.06 3.74
C TYR A 414 8.45 18.90 5.18
N GLU A 415 9.72 18.54 5.42
CA GLU A 415 10.33 18.49 6.74
C GLU A 415 11.01 19.82 7.13
N ARG A 416 10.88 20.86 6.30
CA ARG A 416 11.46 22.20 6.54
C ARG A 416 10.46 23.14 7.22
N LYS A 417 10.98 24.18 7.89
CA LYS A 417 10.20 25.17 8.63
C LYS A 417 9.12 25.85 7.78
N GLU A 418 9.45 26.18 6.54
CA GLU A 418 8.56 26.82 5.57
C GLU A 418 7.32 25.98 5.22
N SER A 419 7.40 24.65 5.39
CA SER A 419 6.30 23.71 5.12
C SER A 419 5.50 23.36 6.38
N TRP A 420 5.80 23.99 7.52
CA TRP A 420 5.27 23.57 8.82
C TRP A 420 3.75 23.57 8.91
N ASN A 421 3.07 24.53 8.29
CA ASN A 421 1.60 24.59 8.31
C ASN A 421 0.95 23.31 7.76
N VAL A 422 1.54 22.72 6.72
CA VAL A 422 1.06 21.46 6.13
C VAL A 422 1.23 20.30 7.12
N VAL A 423 2.42 20.19 7.73
CA VAL A 423 2.72 19.15 8.71
C VAL A 423 1.88 19.31 9.98
N HIS A 424 1.65 20.56 10.41
CA HIS A 424 0.81 20.90 11.54
C HIS A 424 -0.63 20.41 11.34
N ASP A 425 -1.22 20.68 10.17
CA ASP A 425 -2.59 20.25 9.86
C ASP A 425 -2.71 18.71 9.82
N ILE A 426 -1.72 18.02 9.26
CA ILE A 426 -1.66 16.55 9.24
C ILE A 426 -1.55 16.00 10.67
N ASN A 427 -0.67 16.58 11.48
CA ASN A 427 -0.53 16.23 12.89
C ASN A 427 -1.82 16.47 13.66
N TYR A 428 -2.51 17.58 13.42
CA TYR A 428 -3.79 17.88 14.06
C TYR A 428 -4.80 16.75 13.79
N ARG A 429 -4.95 16.34 12.53
CA ARG A 429 -5.84 15.23 12.12
C ARG A 429 -5.47 13.91 12.79
N LEU A 430 -4.19 13.56 12.77
CA LEU A 430 -3.69 12.29 13.33
C LEU A 430 -3.66 12.26 14.87
N ASN A 431 -3.84 13.42 15.53
CA ASN A 431 -3.94 13.51 16.99
C ASN A 431 -5.39 13.53 17.50
N LEU A 432 -6.38 13.56 16.60
CA LEU A 432 -7.80 13.39 16.94
C LEU A 432 -8.00 12.06 17.69
N PRO A 433 -8.94 11.99 18.66
CA PRO A 433 -9.16 10.77 19.46
C PRO A 433 -9.33 9.50 18.62
N ILE A 434 -10.05 9.60 17.50
CA ILE A 434 -10.33 8.50 16.57
C ILE A 434 -9.11 7.92 15.84
N HIS A 435 -7.99 8.67 15.76
CA HIS A 435 -6.75 8.29 15.05
C HIS A 435 -5.53 8.20 15.98
N ARG A 436 -5.66 8.60 17.25
CA ARG A 436 -4.53 8.74 18.18
C ARG A 436 -3.75 7.43 18.38
N CYS A 437 -4.43 6.29 18.31
CA CYS A 437 -3.83 4.96 18.36
C CYS A 437 -4.53 4.06 17.34
N THR A 438 -3.88 3.80 16.20
CA THR A 438 -4.43 2.96 15.14
C THR A 438 -4.09 1.50 15.42
N THR A 439 -5.11 0.65 15.46
CA THR A 439 -4.99 -0.79 15.75
C THR A 439 -5.57 -1.62 14.60
N PRO A 440 -5.35 -2.95 14.57
CA PRO A 440 -6.07 -3.84 13.67
C PRO A 440 -7.60 -3.65 13.68
N ALA A 441 -8.20 -3.33 14.83
CA ALA A 441 -9.63 -3.06 14.93
C ALA A 441 -10.01 -1.76 14.20
N SER A 442 -9.19 -0.72 14.32
CA SER A 442 -9.38 0.56 13.60
C SER A 442 -9.40 0.35 12.08
N THR A 443 -8.58 -0.56 11.56
CA THR A 443 -8.57 -0.96 10.14
C THR A 443 -9.88 -1.61 9.72
N ILE A 444 -10.41 -2.53 10.52
CA ILE A 444 -11.68 -3.22 10.25
C ILE A 444 -12.85 -2.24 10.33
N ASN A 445 -12.85 -1.35 11.33
CA ASN A 445 -13.87 -0.31 11.49
C ASN A 445 -13.91 0.62 10.28
N THR A 446 -12.75 1.09 9.80
CA THR A 446 -12.68 1.93 8.59
C THR A 446 -13.10 1.17 7.34
N LEU A 447 -12.74 -0.12 7.19
CA LEU A 447 -13.24 -0.97 6.10
C LEU A 447 -14.77 -1.03 6.11
N LYS A 448 -15.38 -1.32 7.27
CA LYS A 448 -16.84 -1.39 7.41
C LYS A 448 -17.49 -0.04 7.11
N TYR A 449 -16.97 1.04 7.67
CA TYR A 449 -17.45 2.40 7.41
C TYR A 449 -17.42 2.73 5.90
N LEU A 450 -16.27 2.55 5.25
CA LEU A 450 -16.13 2.85 3.83
C LEU A 450 -17.00 1.96 2.95
N PHE A 451 -17.13 0.68 3.28
CA PHE A 451 -17.91 -0.27 2.48
C PHE A 451 -19.43 -0.09 2.65
N TYR A 452 -19.91 0.04 3.88
CA TYR A 452 -21.36 0.08 4.17
C TYR A 452 -21.94 1.48 4.17
N HIS A 453 -21.23 2.48 4.70
CA HIS A 453 -21.72 3.85 4.74
C HIS A 453 -21.32 4.65 3.49
N MET A 454 -20.05 4.53 3.07
CA MET A 454 -19.51 5.35 1.98
C MET A 454 -19.49 4.68 0.61
N LYS A 455 -19.89 3.40 0.52
CA LYS A 455 -19.90 2.55 -0.67
C LYS A 455 -18.54 2.08 -1.18
N CYS A 456 -17.42 2.80 -1.02
CA CYS A 456 -16.14 2.40 -1.64
C CYS A 456 -14.90 2.97 -0.94
N GLY A 457 -13.74 2.43 -1.29
CA GLY A 457 -12.43 2.89 -0.83
C GLY A 457 -11.29 2.10 -1.45
N ILE A 458 -10.05 2.44 -1.09
CA ILE A 458 -8.85 1.69 -1.46
C ILE A 458 -8.04 1.45 -0.19
N PHE A 459 -7.79 0.19 0.15
CA PHE A 459 -6.89 -0.16 1.24
C PHE A 459 -5.44 -0.19 0.73
N VAL A 460 -4.55 0.49 1.45
CA VAL A 460 -3.12 0.56 1.14
C VAL A 460 -2.31 0.05 2.32
N MET A 461 -1.35 -0.84 2.05
CA MET A 461 -0.35 -1.25 3.03
C MET A 461 1.05 -1.16 2.41
N ILE A 462 1.93 -0.47 3.12
CA ILE A 462 3.36 -0.41 2.85
C ILE A 462 4.07 -1.23 3.92
N ARG A 463 4.95 -2.13 3.51
CA ARG A 463 5.79 -2.93 4.41
C ARG A 463 7.17 -3.14 3.81
N ASN A 464 8.21 -2.99 4.61
CA ASN A 464 9.61 -3.18 4.20
C ASN A 464 9.99 -2.30 3.00
N GLY A 465 9.54 -1.04 3.01
CA GLY A 465 9.77 -0.09 1.91
C GLY A 465 9.11 -0.51 0.59
N LYS A 466 8.09 -1.38 0.61
CA LYS A 466 7.38 -1.85 -0.59
C LYS A 466 5.87 -1.65 -0.43
N LEU A 467 5.21 -1.26 -1.52
CA LEU A 467 3.75 -1.29 -1.61
C LEU A 467 3.30 -2.75 -1.59
N ARG A 468 2.79 -3.23 -0.45
CA ARG A 468 2.42 -4.64 -0.26
C ARG A 468 0.99 -4.93 -0.64
N ILE A 469 0.06 -4.04 -0.33
CA ILE A 469 -1.35 -4.21 -0.65
C ILE A 469 -1.86 -2.91 -1.27
N PHE A 470 -2.51 -3.03 -2.43
CA PHE A 470 -3.29 -1.97 -3.05
C PHE A 470 -4.63 -2.60 -3.48
N ALA A 471 -5.64 -2.47 -2.62
CA ALA A 471 -6.90 -3.20 -2.77
C ALA A 471 -8.09 -2.23 -2.89
N PRO A 472 -8.51 -1.88 -4.11
CA PRO A 472 -9.71 -1.10 -4.33
C PRO A 472 -10.96 -1.96 -4.07
N PHE A 473 -11.98 -1.37 -3.45
CA PHE A 473 -13.23 -2.04 -3.14
C PHE A 473 -14.45 -1.12 -3.28
N VAL A 474 -15.61 -1.73 -3.50
CA VAL A 474 -16.90 -1.08 -3.71
C VAL A 474 -18.03 -2.01 -3.28
N ASN A 475 -19.07 -1.48 -2.65
CA ASN A 475 -20.24 -2.24 -2.27
C ASN A 475 -21.25 -2.26 -3.42
N SER A 476 -21.34 -3.42 -4.07
CA SER A 476 -22.27 -3.67 -5.17
C SER A 476 -23.74 -3.65 -4.72
N THR A 477 -24.01 -4.04 -3.48
CA THR A 477 -25.35 -4.07 -2.87
C THR A 477 -25.61 -2.90 -1.93
N TYR A 478 -24.93 -1.78 -2.17
CA TYR A 478 -24.98 -0.60 -1.30
C TYR A 478 -26.40 -0.11 -1.05
N ARG A 479 -26.69 0.24 0.20
CA ARG A 479 -27.87 0.97 0.61
C ARG A 479 -27.45 2.12 1.53
N ASN A 480 -27.94 3.31 1.27
CA ASN A 480 -27.74 4.49 2.12
C ASN A 480 -28.76 4.51 3.28
N THR A 481 -28.58 5.45 4.20
CA THR A 481 -29.43 5.66 5.38
C THR A 481 -30.32 6.91 5.29
N TRP A 482 -30.35 7.59 4.14
CA TRP A 482 -30.94 8.93 3.98
C TRP A 482 -31.92 9.07 2.81
N GLY A 483 -32.13 8.03 2.00
CA GLY A 483 -32.96 8.09 0.80
C GLY A 483 -34.41 8.47 1.08
N ASP A 484 -34.94 8.08 2.24
CA ASP A 484 -36.26 8.47 2.73
C ASP A 484 -36.35 9.95 3.16
N LYS A 485 -35.22 10.54 3.59
CA LYS A 485 -35.11 11.96 3.97
C LYS A 485 -34.94 12.90 2.77
N LEU A 486 -34.49 12.38 1.65
CA LEU A 486 -34.25 13.18 0.45
C LEU A 486 -35.56 13.69 -0.17
N THR A 487 -35.72 15.01 -0.20
CA THR A 487 -36.83 15.70 -0.89
C THR A 487 -36.45 16.09 -2.32
N LEU A 488 -37.39 16.03 -3.25
CA LEU A 488 -37.21 16.41 -4.66
C LEU A 488 -37.96 17.71 -4.98
N GLU A 489 -37.42 18.52 -5.88
CA GLU A 489 -38.10 19.70 -6.42
C GLU A 489 -39.41 19.30 -7.12
N GLY A 490 -40.45 20.12 -6.99
CA GLY A 490 -41.78 19.86 -7.56
C GLY A 490 -42.75 19.24 -6.54
N ASP A 491 -43.50 18.23 -6.96
CA ASP A 491 -44.48 17.49 -6.12
C ASP A 491 -43.85 16.36 -5.30
N GLY A 492 -42.51 16.21 -5.35
CA GLY A 492 -41.76 15.14 -4.68
C GLY A 492 -41.79 13.78 -5.38
N SER A 493 -42.50 13.64 -6.51
CA SER A 493 -42.57 12.40 -7.30
C SER A 493 -41.33 12.24 -8.18
N LEU A 494 -40.74 11.04 -8.19
CA LEU A 494 -39.65 10.69 -9.12
C LEU A 494 -40.10 10.87 -10.59
N ASN A 495 -41.32 10.45 -10.92
CA ASN A 495 -41.84 10.57 -12.28
C ASN A 495 -41.95 12.04 -12.70
N THR A 496 -42.49 12.89 -11.84
CA THR A 496 -42.62 14.32 -12.14
C THR A 496 -41.24 14.97 -12.25
N TYR A 497 -40.32 14.67 -11.34
CA TYR A 497 -38.97 15.23 -11.35
C TYR A 497 -38.20 14.85 -12.64
N TYR A 498 -38.15 13.56 -12.99
CA TYR A 498 -37.40 13.12 -14.17
C TYR A 498 -38.10 13.43 -15.50
N SER A 499 -39.44 13.59 -15.52
CA SER A 499 -40.13 14.08 -16.73
C SER A 499 -39.65 15.49 -17.15
N GLN A 500 -39.24 16.33 -16.19
CA GLN A 500 -38.69 17.66 -16.49
C GLN A 500 -37.25 17.64 -16.98
N LYS A 501 -36.56 16.50 -16.80
CA LYS A 501 -35.16 16.28 -17.19
C LYS A 501 -35.05 15.56 -18.53
N ASP A 502 -36.19 15.17 -19.10
CA ASP A 502 -36.29 14.48 -20.38
C ASP A 502 -35.62 15.29 -21.50
N GLY A 503 -34.81 14.63 -22.31
CA GLY A 503 -33.98 15.25 -23.36
C GLY A 503 -32.83 16.15 -22.87
N LEU A 504 -32.65 16.37 -21.57
CA LEU A 504 -31.54 17.16 -20.99
C LEU A 504 -30.44 16.29 -20.37
N TYR A 505 -30.73 15.02 -20.11
CA TYR A 505 -29.83 14.07 -19.50
C TYR A 505 -29.64 12.85 -20.38
N ARG A 506 -28.62 12.04 -20.09
CA ARG A 506 -28.36 10.79 -20.80
C ARG A 506 -29.52 9.82 -20.63
N ASP A 507 -29.81 9.03 -21.66
CA ASP A 507 -30.87 7.99 -21.71
C ASP A 507 -30.54 6.77 -20.81
N GLU A 508 -30.25 7.01 -19.54
CA GLU A 508 -30.06 5.99 -18.51
C GLU A 508 -31.36 5.84 -17.70
N GLU A 509 -31.74 4.61 -17.34
CA GLU A 509 -32.82 4.41 -16.39
C GLU A 509 -32.39 4.97 -15.03
N VAL A 510 -33.31 5.57 -14.28
CA VAL A 510 -33.02 6.01 -12.90
C VAL A 510 -33.39 4.87 -11.96
N GLU A 511 -32.54 4.58 -10.97
CA GLU A 511 -32.85 3.63 -9.90
C GLU A 511 -34.06 4.16 -9.11
N PRO A 512 -35.21 3.49 -9.12
CA PRO A 512 -36.41 3.99 -8.45
C PRO A 512 -36.29 3.93 -6.92
N ASP A 513 -35.46 3.03 -6.38
CA ASP A 513 -35.24 2.94 -4.94
C ASP A 513 -34.17 3.94 -4.48
N LYS A 514 -34.62 5.07 -3.91
CA LYS A 514 -33.76 6.11 -3.33
C LYS A 514 -32.76 5.57 -2.30
N MET A 515 -33.03 4.44 -1.67
CA MET A 515 -32.12 3.84 -0.68
C MET A 515 -30.88 3.24 -1.34
N LYS A 516 -30.84 3.01 -2.65
CA LYS A 516 -29.64 2.54 -3.36
C LYS A 516 -28.81 3.67 -3.96
N TRP A 517 -29.31 4.90 -3.89
CA TRP A 517 -28.60 6.09 -4.36
C TRP A 517 -27.39 6.34 -3.48
N TRP A 518 -26.42 7.09 -3.98
CA TRP A 518 -25.23 7.45 -3.21
C TRP A 518 -24.82 8.88 -3.51
N ALA A 519 -24.09 9.51 -2.61
CA ALA A 519 -23.66 10.91 -2.74
C ALA A 519 -22.17 11.01 -3.04
N ASN A 520 -21.75 12.03 -3.79
CA ASN A 520 -20.35 12.47 -3.89
C ASN A 520 -20.32 13.99 -3.81
N GLY A 521 -20.14 14.49 -2.58
CA GLY A 521 -20.44 15.88 -2.25
C GLY A 521 -21.89 16.19 -2.61
N ASN A 522 -22.15 17.39 -3.12
CA ASN A 522 -23.50 17.83 -3.48
C ASN A 522 -24.09 17.15 -4.73
N ILE A 523 -23.48 16.08 -5.25
CA ILE A 523 -24.03 15.28 -6.34
C ILE A 523 -24.74 14.05 -5.76
N ILE A 524 -25.97 13.82 -6.22
CA ILE A 524 -26.70 12.57 -5.99
C ILE A 524 -26.54 11.69 -7.24
N CYS A 525 -26.11 10.45 -7.01
CA CYS A 525 -25.88 9.45 -8.03
C CYS A 525 -26.89 8.30 -7.87
N ASN A 526 -27.63 8.06 -8.94
CA ASN A 526 -28.85 7.25 -8.99
C ASN A 526 -29.04 6.58 -10.34
N GLU A 527 -28.03 6.65 -11.20
CA GLU A 527 -28.15 6.19 -12.56
C GLU A 527 -28.00 4.66 -12.64
N LEU A 528 -28.96 3.99 -13.28
CA LEU A 528 -28.85 2.60 -13.70
C LEU A 528 -28.21 2.55 -15.08
N SER A 529 -27.32 1.58 -15.28
CA SER A 529 -26.95 1.15 -16.62
C SER A 529 -28.22 0.73 -17.38
N LYS A 530 -28.26 0.94 -18.71
CA LYS A 530 -29.41 0.56 -19.56
C LYS A 530 -29.87 -0.88 -19.26
N PRO A 531 -31.13 -1.28 -19.54
CA PRO A 531 -31.57 -2.67 -19.35
C PRO A 531 -30.65 -3.72 -19.98
N GLU A 532 -30.08 -3.42 -21.14
CA GLU A 532 -29.08 -4.19 -21.89
C GLU A 532 -27.71 -4.30 -21.18
N ASP A 533 -27.50 -3.41 -20.22
CA ASP A 533 -26.28 -3.13 -19.47
C ASP A 533 -26.49 -3.37 -17.96
N ARG A 534 -27.61 -3.98 -17.53
CA ARG A 534 -27.88 -4.31 -16.11
C ARG A 534 -26.87 -5.30 -15.52
N ASP A 535 -26.29 -6.16 -16.35
CA ASP A 535 -25.15 -7.01 -16.01
C ASP A 535 -23.80 -6.30 -16.21
N LYS A 536 -23.83 -4.99 -16.49
CA LYS A 536 -22.66 -4.11 -16.75
C LYS A 536 -22.61 -2.92 -15.80
N ILE A 537 -23.23 -3.03 -14.61
CA ILE A 537 -23.22 -1.98 -13.59
C ILE A 537 -21.78 -1.49 -13.41
N GLN A 538 -21.53 -0.24 -13.80
CA GLN A 538 -20.22 0.37 -13.65
C GLN A 538 -19.97 0.63 -12.17
N PHE A 539 -19.15 -0.20 -11.53
CA PHE A 539 -18.67 0.06 -10.18
C PHE A 539 -17.57 1.13 -10.15
N TRP A 540 -17.81 2.31 -10.74
CA TRP A 540 -16.89 3.45 -10.79
C TRP A 540 -15.49 3.15 -11.42
N GLY A 541 -15.14 3.83 -12.51
CA GLY A 541 -14.02 3.46 -13.39
C GLY A 541 -12.59 3.45 -12.81
N ASP A 542 -11.66 2.85 -13.58
CA ASP A 542 -10.25 2.62 -13.21
C ASP A 542 -9.30 3.75 -13.57
N GLN A 543 -9.85 4.80 -14.16
CA GLN A 543 -9.14 5.88 -14.85
C GLN A 543 -8.08 6.61 -14.02
N PHE A 544 -8.08 6.44 -12.71
CA PHE A 544 -7.08 7.00 -11.80
C PHE A 544 -6.29 5.95 -11.02
N LEU A 545 -6.67 4.67 -11.06
CA LEU A 545 -6.05 3.65 -10.22
C LEU A 545 -4.58 3.43 -10.61
N ALA A 546 -4.29 3.35 -11.91
CA ALA A 546 -2.94 3.12 -12.41
C ALA A 546 -1.96 4.23 -11.97
N PRO A 547 -2.26 5.54 -12.20
CA PRO A 547 -1.45 6.63 -11.65
C PRO A 547 -1.25 6.56 -10.13
N LEU A 548 -2.31 6.26 -9.35
CA LEU A 548 -2.21 6.22 -7.88
C LEU A 548 -1.32 5.08 -7.37
N ARG A 549 -1.45 3.88 -7.96
CA ARG A 549 -0.59 2.74 -7.63
C ARG A 549 0.86 3.03 -8.01
N ASP A 550 1.07 3.61 -9.19
CA ASP A 550 2.40 3.99 -9.66
C ASP A 550 3.06 5.00 -8.72
N MET A 551 2.36 6.07 -8.33
CA MET A 551 2.82 7.06 -7.36
C MET A 551 3.29 6.43 -6.03
N LEU A 552 2.48 5.54 -5.46
CA LEU A 552 2.81 4.86 -4.20
C LEU A 552 4.01 3.93 -4.35
N ALA A 553 4.08 3.18 -5.45
CA ALA A 553 5.19 2.27 -5.73
C ALA A 553 6.50 3.04 -6.03
N GLU A 554 6.40 4.15 -6.75
CA GLU A 554 7.51 5.05 -7.02
C GLU A 554 8.04 5.69 -5.73
N ALA A 555 7.15 6.13 -4.84
CA ALA A 555 7.54 6.62 -3.52
C ALA A 555 8.25 5.52 -2.68
N CYS A 556 7.76 4.28 -2.71
CA CYS A 556 8.45 3.14 -2.09
C CYS A 556 9.84 2.87 -2.69
N ARG A 557 10.01 3.09 -4.00
CA ARG A 557 11.26 2.86 -4.73
C ARG A 557 12.31 3.94 -4.44
N GLU A 558 11.86 5.17 -4.29
CA GLU A 558 12.71 6.38 -4.22
C GLU A 558 12.87 6.94 -2.80
N ARG A 559 12.07 6.48 -1.82
CA ARG A 559 12.11 6.93 -0.43
C ARG A 559 12.14 5.74 0.52
N ASP A 560 12.65 5.98 1.73
CA ASP A 560 12.71 4.98 2.79
C ASP A 560 11.39 4.97 3.58
N LEU A 561 10.35 4.40 2.98
CA LEU A 561 9.01 4.41 3.55
C LEU A 561 8.88 3.42 4.72
N PRO A 562 8.32 3.86 5.87
CA PRO A 562 8.09 2.98 7.00
C PRO A 562 6.93 2.03 6.75
N ASP A 563 6.81 1.01 7.61
CA ASP A 563 5.61 0.19 7.65
C ASP A 563 4.41 1.04 8.07
N CYS A 564 3.38 1.08 7.22
CA CYS A 564 2.13 1.77 7.51
C CYS A 564 0.98 1.21 6.67
N GLU A 565 -0.24 1.46 7.13
CA GLU A 565 -1.45 1.17 6.39
C GLU A 565 -2.45 2.32 6.55
N PHE A 566 -3.24 2.57 5.52
CA PHE A 566 -4.24 3.63 5.49
C PHE A 566 -5.24 3.37 4.37
N PHE A 567 -6.29 4.20 4.29
CA PHE A 567 -7.28 4.13 3.24
C PHE A 567 -7.16 5.34 2.34
N LEU A 568 -7.24 5.13 1.03
CA LEU A 568 -7.39 6.21 0.07
C LEU A 568 -8.86 6.32 -0.32
N ASN A 569 -9.41 7.52 -0.14
CA ASN A 569 -10.74 7.89 -0.58
C ASN A 569 -10.75 8.04 -2.11
N LYS A 570 -11.64 7.28 -2.75
CA LYS A 570 -11.82 7.31 -4.20
C LYS A 570 -12.64 8.52 -4.68
N ARG A 571 -13.36 9.20 -3.78
CA ARG A 571 -14.38 10.21 -4.08
C ARG A 571 -13.81 11.63 -4.01
N ASP A 572 -14.56 12.59 -4.58
CA ASP A 572 -14.16 13.99 -4.52
C ASP A 572 -14.30 14.54 -3.09
N TYR A 573 -15.40 14.19 -2.40
CA TYR A 573 -15.70 14.72 -1.07
C TYR A 573 -14.99 13.92 0.05
N PRO A 574 -14.46 14.57 1.10
CA PRO A 574 -13.84 13.90 2.24
C PRO A 574 -14.87 13.06 3.02
N GLN A 575 -14.40 12.04 3.74
CA GLN A 575 -15.24 10.92 4.18
C GLN A 575 -15.58 10.92 5.67
N ILE A 576 -14.66 11.33 6.54
CA ILE A 576 -14.90 11.37 8.00
C ILE A 576 -14.98 12.82 8.43
N LYS A 577 -16.22 13.28 8.64
CA LYS A 577 -16.50 14.57 9.26
C LYS A 577 -16.42 14.45 10.78
N VAL A 578 -15.83 15.43 11.44
CA VAL A 578 -15.67 15.48 12.89
C VAL A 578 -16.21 16.79 13.46
N ASN A 579 -16.80 16.70 14.65
CA ASN A 579 -17.20 17.87 15.41
C ASN A 579 -16.25 18.07 16.60
N ILE A 580 -15.34 19.04 16.48
CA ILE A 580 -14.33 19.34 17.51
C ILE A 580 -14.97 19.88 18.80
N GLU A 581 -16.04 20.67 18.68
CA GLU A 581 -16.76 21.24 19.83
C GLU A 581 -17.45 20.15 20.67
N ARG A 582 -17.86 19.05 20.02
CA ARG A 582 -18.37 17.82 20.65
C ARG A 582 -17.26 16.80 20.98
N GLY A 583 -16.01 17.24 21.12
CA GLY A 583 -14.89 16.38 21.53
C GLY A 583 -14.18 15.64 20.39
N GLY A 584 -14.41 16.02 19.13
CA GLY A 584 -13.79 15.40 17.96
C GLY A 584 -14.45 14.09 17.53
N VAL A 585 -15.73 13.91 17.87
CA VAL A 585 -16.51 12.72 17.47
C VAL A 585 -16.88 12.76 15.98
N PRO A 586 -16.92 11.60 15.30
CA PRO A 586 -17.44 11.50 13.94
C PRO A 586 -18.93 11.89 13.86
N VAL A 587 -19.27 12.62 12.81
CA VAL A 587 -20.64 13.06 12.48
C VAL A 587 -20.94 12.75 11.01
N GLU A 588 -22.21 12.82 10.61
CA GLU A 588 -22.63 12.54 9.23
C GLU A 588 -21.96 13.51 8.24
N PRO A 589 -21.19 13.01 7.25
CA PRO A 589 -20.46 13.85 6.30
C PRO A 589 -21.34 14.56 5.28
N TYR A 590 -22.58 14.11 5.07
CA TYR A 590 -23.52 14.70 4.10
C TYR A 590 -24.70 15.41 4.78
N GLY A 591 -24.41 16.30 5.73
CA GLY A 591 -25.43 17.08 6.44
C GLY A 591 -26.38 17.84 5.50
N PHE A 592 -25.89 18.28 4.34
CA PHE A 592 -26.73 18.95 3.32
C PHE A 592 -27.89 18.09 2.80
N ILE A 593 -27.84 16.75 2.94
CA ILE A 593 -28.96 15.86 2.59
C ILE A 593 -30.14 16.03 3.57
N PHE A 594 -29.85 16.45 4.80
CA PHE A 594 -30.79 16.67 5.90
C PHE A 594 -31.12 18.16 6.10
N ASP A 595 -30.88 18.98 5.08
CA ASP A 595 -31.07 20.44 5.11
C ASP A 595 -30.24 21.12 6.22
N LYS A 596 -28.98 20.67 6.36
CA LYS A 596 -27.99 21.21 7.30
C LYS A 596 -26.72 21.68 6.60
N ASP A 597 -26.16 22.80 7.02
CA ASP A 597 -24.90 23.30 6.47
C ASP A 597 -23.70 22.59 7.12
N ASP A 598 -22.98 21.79 6.34
CA ASP A 598 -21.78 21.06 6.81
C ASP A 598 -20.64 21.97 7.29
N ARG A 599 -20.69 23.28 6.98
CA ARG A 599 -19.74 24.28 7.48
C ARG A 599 -20.07 24.72 8.91
N ASN A 600 -21.32 24.58 9.36
CA ASN A 600 -21.76 24.99 10.68
C ASN A 600 -21.74 23.80 11.68
N PRO A 601 -20.84 23.80 12.70
CA PRO A 601 -20.78 22.73 13.69
C PRO A 601 -22.06 22.54 14.51
N GLU A 602 -22.87 23.59 14.69
CA GLU A 602 -24.13 23.52 15.45
C GLU A 602 -25.20 22.70 14.69
N GLU A 603 -25.09 22.64 13.37
CA GLU A 603 -26.01 21.92 12.49
C GLU A 603 -25.58 20.48 12.20
N ASP A 604 -24.49 20.01 12.81
CA ASP A 604 -23.99 18.66 12.61
C ASP A 604 -25.02 17.59 13.00
N VAL A 605 -25.32 16.73 12.02
CA VAL A 605 -26.14 15.54 12.17
C VAL A 605 -25.28 14.42 12.75
N ASP A 606 -25.79 13.75 13.77
CA ASP A 606 -25.10 12.62 14.36
C ASP A 606 -24.98 11.47 13.35
N LEU A 607 -23.81 10.84 13.32
CA LEU A 607 -23.61 9.63 12.52
C LEU A 607 -24.56 8.52 13.00
N PHE A 608 -25.00 7.63 12.11
CA PHE A 608 -25.83 6.49 12.50
C PHE A 608 -25.05 5.53 13.40
N GLU A 609 -25.71 4.98 14.44
CA GLU A 609 -25.07 4.12 15.46
C GLU A 609 -24.31 2.93 14.86
N GLU A 610 -24.84 2.33 13.81
CA GLU A 610 -24.23 1.21 13.08
C GLU A 610 -22.91 1.56 12.36
N HIS A 611 -22.58 2.85 12.25
CA HIS A 611 -21.38 3.36 11.62
C HIS A 611 -20.49 4.16 12.57
N LYS A 612 -20.92 4.34 13.83
CA LYS A 612 -20.15 4.97 14.90
C LYS A 612 -19.21 3.95 15.53
N PHE A 613 -17.91 4.13 15.32
CA PHE A 613 -16.86 3.32 15.92
C PHE A 613 -15.99 4.18 16.84
N GLU A 614 -15.33 3.55 17.82
CA GLU A 614 -14.44 4.26 18.74
C GLU A 614 -13.15 4.74 18.06
N THR A 615 -12.66 3.96 17.09
CA THR A 615 -11.41 4.24 16.36
C THR A 615 -11.54 3.93 14.88
N TYR A 616 -10.84 4.71 14.07
CA TYR A 616 -10.75 4.59 12.63
C TYR A 616 -9.28 4.66 12.22
N ALA A 617 -8.88 3.81 11.28
CA ALA A 617 -7.63 4.02 10.56
C ALA A 617 -7.69 5.30 9.72
N PRO A 618 -6.54 6.01 9.53
CA PRO A 618 -6.50 7.23 8.74
C PRO A 618 -7.00 7.04 7.30
N ILE A 619 -7.74 8.05 6.82
CA ILE A 619 -8.18 8.16 5.42
C ILE A 619 -7.45 9.33 4.77
N VAL A 620 -6.93 9.13 3.57
CA VAL A 620 -6.32 10.17 2.75
C VAL A 620 -7.27 10.50 1.58
N SER A 621 -7.45 11.78 1.26
CA SER A 621 -8.43 12.29 0.28
C SER A 621 -7.81 13.34 -0.63
N PHE A 622 -8.14 13.32 -1.92
CA PHE A 622 -7.60 14.28 -2.91
C PHE A 622 -7.99 15.72 -2.58
N TYR A 623 -9.22 15.90 -2.15
CA TYR A 623 -9.75 17.17 -1.70
C TYR A 623 -10.18 17.02 -0.24
N ALA A 624 -9.64 17.88 0.60
CA ALA A 624 -9.92 17.92 2.02
C ALA A 624 -10.66 19.21 2.37
N ALA A 625 -11.11 19.29 3.61
CA ALA A 625 -11.66 20.49 4.22
C ALA A 625 -10.78 20.92 5.40
N SER A 626 -11.15 21.98 6.12
CA SER A 626 -10.51 22.36 7.38
C SER A 626 -10.27 21.17 8.32
N PRO A 627 -9.09 21.06 8.97
CA PRO A 627 -8.81 19.98 9.94
C PRO A 627 -9.74 20.01 11.16
N LYS A 628 -10.49 21.10 11.35
CA LYS A 628 -11.53 21.24 12.38
C LYS A 628 -12.89 20.65 11.97
N ARG A 629 -13.06 20.26 10.70
CA ARG A 629 -14.35 19.77 10.16
C ARG A 629 -14.26 18.36 9.62
N PHE A 630 -13.17 17.98 8.98
CA PHE A 630 -12.94 16.60 8.51
C PHE A 630 -11.63 16.08 9.06
N SER A 631 -11.49 14.77 9.24
CA SER A 631 -10.23 14.14 9.67
C SER A 631 -9.36 13.66 8.50
N ASP A 632 -9.93 13.53 7.31
CA ASP A 632 -9.23 13.11 6.09
C ASP A 632 -7.94 13.91 5.85
N ILE A 633 -6.85 13.22 5.52
CA ILE A 633 -5.55 13.84 5.23
C ILE A 633 -5.50 14.22 3.74
N PRO A 634 -5.19 15.47 3.38
CA PRO A 634 -5.01 15.85 1.99
C PRO A 634 -3.98 14.96 1.28
N TRP A 635 -4.26 14.54 0.05
CA TRP A 635 -3.42 13.61 -0.70
C TRP A 635 -3.25 14.07 -2.17
N PRO A 636 -2.09 13.84 -2.80
CA PRO A 636 -1.93 14.13 -4.23
C PRO A 636 -2.90 13.32 -5.09
N SER A 637 -3.53 13.95 -6.08
CA SER A 637 -4.46 13.24 -6.97
C SER A 637 -3.74 12.42 -8.04
N SER A 638 -4.46 11.54 -8.72
CA SER A 638 -3.95 10.85 -9.91
C SER A 638 -3.42 11.82 -10.96
N GLU A 639 -4.14 12.92 -11.18
CA GLU A 639 -3.80 13.95 -12.15
C GLU A 639 -2.58 14.76 -11.72
N ASP A 640 -2.36 14.98 -10.42
CA ASP A 640 -1.12 15.57 -9.91
C ASP A 640 0.07 14.65 -10.26
N TRP A 641 -0.07 13.33 -10.08
CA TRP A 641 0.98 12.39 -10.46
C TRP A 641 1.22 12.33 -11.97
N GLU A 642 0.16 12.28 -12.78
CA GLU A 642 0.26 12.37 -14.25
C GLU A 642 1.02 13.64 -14.67
N ALA A 643 0.73 14.79 -14.04
CA ALA A 643 1.43 16.05 -14.27
C ALA A 643 2.91 15.98 -13.94
N ALA A 644 3.20 15.38 -12.78
CA ALA A 644 4.51 15.40 -12.16
C ALA A 644 5.48 14.45 -12.89
N CYS A 645 5.00 13.28 -13.32
CA CYS A 645 5.80 12.35 -14.12
C CYS A 645 5.80 12.69 -15.63
N GLY A 646 4.79 13.42 -16.12
CA GLY A 646 4.67 13.77 -17.54
C GLY A 646 4.38 12.58 -18.45
N LEU A 647 3.76 11.52 -17.91
CA LEU A 647 3.46 10.26 -18.61
C LEU A 647 1.96 10.05 -18.83
N VAL A 648 1.62 9.16 -19.75
CA VAL A 648 0.26 8.72 -20.06
C VAL A 648 0.02 7.35 -19.47
N PHE A 649 -1.12 7.19 -18.79
CA PHE A 649 -1.57 5.93 -18.22
C PHE A 649 -2.82 5.42 -18.95
N PRO A 650 -3.04 4.10 -19.02
CA PRO A 650 -4.30 3.55 -19.50
C PRO A 650 -5.48 4.02 -18.64
N GLY A 651 -6.51 4.58 -19.26
CA GLY A 651 -7.70 5.05 -18.55
C GLY A 651 -8.70 3.94 -18.20
N THR A 652 -8.79 2.89 -19.02
CA THR A 652 -9.64 1.73 -18.79
C THR A 652 -9.26 0.63 -19.76
N PHE A 653 -9.47 -0.64 -19.39
CA PHE A 653 -9.34 -1.76 -20.33
C PHE A 653 -10.71 -2.23 -20.88
N MET A 654 -11.80 -1.61 -20.44
CA MET A 654 -13.14 -1.84 -20.96
C MET A 654 -13.21 -1.49 -22.46
N HIS A 655 -13.69 -2.42 -23.28
CA HIS A 655 -13.81 -2.26 -24.73
C HIS A 655 -14.99 -3.08 -25.29
N ARG A 656 -15.43 -2.71 -26.51
CA ARG A 656 -16.28 -3.55 -27.37
C ARG A 656 -15.43 -4.17 -28.47
N LYS A 657 -15.76 -5.38 -28.91
CA LYS A 657 -15.12 -6.02 -30.07
C LYS A 657 -15.91 -5.73 -31.35
N GLU A 658 -15.21 -5.33 -32.40
CA GLU A 658 -15.77 -5.24 -33.76
C GLU A 658 -15.94 -6.63 -34.41
N LYS A 659 -16.61 -6.68 -35.56
CA LYS A 659 -16.87 -7.94 -36.30
C LYS A 659 -15.59 -8.66 -36.74
N ASP A 660 -14.48 -7.94 -36.86
CA ASP A 660 -13.15 -8.46 -37.22
C ASP A 660 -12.32 -8.87 -35.98
N GLY A 661 -12.85 -8.69 -34.77
CA GLY A 661 -12.19 -9.03 -33.51
C GLY A 661 -11.42 -7.89 -32.85
N ASN A 662 -11.30 -6.72 -33.49
CA ASN A 662 -10.55 -5.58 -32.94
C ASN A 662 -11.26 -4.92 -31.75
N ALA A 663 -10.50 -4.48 -30.75
CA ALA A 663 -11.01 -3.81 -29.56
C ALA A 663 -11.19 -2.29 -29.80
N ILE A 664 -12.41 -1.78 -29.57
CA ILE A 664 -12.72 -0.35 -29.47
C ILE A 664 -12.97 0.02 -28.01
N PHE A 665 -12.15 0.93 -27.50
CA PHE A 665 -12.27 1.46 -26.14
C PHE A 665 -13.29 2.59 -26.07
N ASP A 666 -14.09 2.60 -25.00
CA ASP A 666 -15.08 3.65 -24.75
C ASP A 666 -14.47 5.01 -24.38
N SER A 667 -13.22 5.00 -23.91
CA SER A 667 -12.44 6.21 -23.64
C SER A 667 -10.99 6.03 -24.10
N LYS A 668 -10.43 7.08 -24.71
CA LYS A 668 -9.02 7.09 -25.13
C LYS A 668 -8.11 7.65 -24.03
N PRO A 669 -6.85 7.19 -23.93
CA PRO A 669 -5.86 7.81 -23.06
C PRO A 669 -5.73 9.30 -23.34
N ARG A 670 -5.54 10.09 -22.28
CA ARG A 670 -5.33 11.53 -22.37
C ARG A 670 -3.83 11.82 -22.28
N ASP A 671 -3.31 12.61 -23.20
CA ASP A 671 -1.91 13.10 -23.20
C ASP A 671 -1.80 14.54 -22.73
N LEU A 672 -2.82 15.07 -22.05
CA LEU A 672 -2.93 16.48 -21.67
C LEU A 672 -1.73 17.00 -20.86
N PHE A 673 -1.08 16.12 -20.10
CA PHE A 673 -0.05 16.48 -19.12
C PHE A 673 1.35 15.99 -19.49
N THR A 674 1.55 15.50 -20.71
CA THR A 674 2.87 15.06 -21.13
C THR A 674 3.85 16.21 -21.18
N GLU A 675 5.11 15.93 -20.85
CA GLU A 675 6.19 16.92 -20.87
C GLU A 675 6.37 17.53 -22.27
N ALA A 676 6.17 16.72 -23.32
CA ALA A 676 6.16 17.17 -24.71
C ALA A 676 5.08 18.23 -24.98
N ASN A 677 3.87 18.05 -24.44
CA ASN A 677 2.80 19.03 -24.57
C ASN A 677 3.12 20.30 -23.79
N PHE A 678 3.64 20.23 -22.55
CA PHE A 678 4.02 21.43 -21.81
C PHE A 678 5.06 22.28 -22.56
N ARG A 679 6.13 21.66 -23.08
CA ARG A 679 7.19 22.37 -23.82
C ARG A 679 6.68 23.06 -25.09
N LYS A 680 5.72 22.45 -25.78
CA LYS A 680 5.14 23.01 -27.02
C LYS A 680 4.43 24.35 -26.78
N PHE A 681 3.94 24.60 -25.58
CA PHE A 681 3.15 25.80 -25.23
C PHE A 681 3.79 26.63 -24.12
N GLU A 682 5.08 26.40 -23.86
CA GLU A 682 5.88 27.28 -23.04
C GLU A 682 6.03 28.63 -23.74
N ARG A 683 5.75 29.68 -22.99
CA ARG A 683 5.55 31.05 -23.48
C ARG A 683 6.22 32.02 -22.55
N SER A 684 6.91 33.04 -23.06
CA SER A 684 7.44 34.11 -22.20
C SER A 684 6.31 35.08 -21.83
N TRP A 685 6.52 35.92 -20.82
CA TRP A 685 5.53 36.94 -20.45
C TRP A 685 5.30 37.97 -21.58
N ASP A 686 6.37 38.28 -22.32
CA ASP A 686 6.42 39.34 -23.32
C ASP A 686 6.13 38.85 -24.75
N ASP A 687 5.66 37.61 -24.93
CA ASP A 687 5.41 37.00 -26.24
C ASP A 687 4.05 37.37 -26.86
N GLY A 688 3.48 38.52 -26.49
CA GLY A 688 2.16 38.95 -26.94
C GLY A 688 1.01 38.19 -26.27
N ARG A 689 1.15 37.86 -24.98
CA ARG A 689 0.04 37.35 -24.16
C ARG A 689 -1.06 38.41 -24.02
N VAL A 690 -2.31 37.98 -24.12
CA VAL A 690 -3.49 38.85 -24.01
C VAL A 690 -3.79 39.11 -22.53
N ALA A 691 -3.90 40.36 -22.12
CA ALA A 691 -4.30 40.84 -20.79
C ALA A 691 -5.83 40.69 -20.54
N THR A 692 -6.39 39.57 -20.98
CA THR A 692 -7.77 39.15 -20.72
C THR A 692 -7.75 38.05 -19.67
N ALA A 693 -8.63 38.13 -18.67
CA ALA A 693 -8.86 37.03 -17.75
C ALA A 693 -9.60 35.89 -18.46
N PHE A 694 -9.13 34.67 -18.31
CA PHE A 694 -9.64 33.53 -19.07
C PHE A 694 -10.15 32.40 -18.18
N PHE A 695 -11.28 31.79 -18.56
CA PHE A 695 -11.81 30.58 -17.93
C PHE A 695 -12.51 29.66 -18.92
N ARG A 696 -12.24 28.36 -18.82
CA ARG A 696 -13.00 27.29 -19.46
C ARG A 696 -13.19 26.15 -18.50
N GLY A 697 -14.44 25.77 -18.24
CA GLY A 697 -14.77 24.67 -17.34
C GLY A 697 -16.19 24.17 -17.52
N THR A 698 -16.41 22.91 -17.18
CA THR A 698 -17.76 22.34 -17.06
C THR A 698 -18.49 23.04 -15.90
N ALA A 699 -19.81 23.15 -15.97
CA ALA A 699 -20.68 23.69 -14.91
C ALA A 699 -20.77 22.78 -13.67
N THR A 700 -19.61 22.39 -13.12
CA THR A 700 -19.48 21.70 -11.83
C THR A 700 -19.67 22.70 -10.67
N GLY A 701 -19.87 22.19 -9.46
CA GLY A 701 -20.35 22.96 -8.31
C GLY A 701 -21.59 22.32 -7.71
N GLY A 702 -21.84 22.56 -6.42
CA GLY A 702 -23.05 22.10 -5.75
C GLY A 702 -24.31 22.84 -6.19
N GLY A 703 -24.20 24.11 -6.56
CA GLY A 703 -25.32 24.94 -6.99
C GLY A 703 -25.76 24.76 -8.44
N THR A 704 -26.99 25.19 -8.74
CA THR A 704 -27.67 25.09 -10.05
C THR A 704 -27.98 26.45 -10.68
N ASN A 705 -27.62 27.57 -10.06
CA ASN A 705 -27.85 28.93 -10.58
C ASN A 705 -26.60 29.83 -10.39
N ILE A 706 -26.64 31.06 -10.91
CA ILE A 706 -25.49 31.98 -10.84
C ILE A 706 -25.11 32.38 -9.41
N HIS A 707 -26.05 32.39 -8.47
CA HIS A 707 -25.79 32.83 -7.11
C HIS A 707 -25.16 31.75 -6.23
N ASN A 708 -25.39 30.47 -6.53
CA ASN A 708 -24.86 29.34 -5.76
C ASN A 708 -23.85 28.48 -6.54
N ASN A 709 -23.56 28.81 -7.80
CA ASN A 709 -22.50 28.18 -8.60
C ASN A 709 -21.57 29.23 -9.21
N GLN A 710 -20.35 29.30 -8.66
CA GLN A 710 -19.35 30.29 -9.05
C GLN A 710 -18.94 30.19 -10.53
N ARG A 711 -18.92 28.97 -11.12
CA ARG A 711 -18.57 28.80 -12.54
C ARG A 711 -19.62 29.40 -13.48
N LEU A 712 -20.90 29.26 -13.10
CA LEU A 712 -22.01 29.89 -13.82
C LEU A 712 -21.96 31.41 -13.67
N MET A 713 -21.58 31.92 -12.49
CA MET A 713 -21.37 33.35 -12.29
C MET A 713 -20.26 33.91 -13.19
N VAL A 714 -19.11 33.24 -13.31
CA VAL A 714 -18.01 33.74 -14.16
C VAL A 714 -18.43 33.81 -15.63
N ALA A 715 -19.15 32.80 -16.12
CA ALA A 715 -19.69 32.82 -17.49
C ALA A 715 -20.75 33.91 -17.67
N HIS A 716 -21.61 34.13 -16.67
CA HIS A 716 -22.59 35.21 -16.66
C HIS A 716 -21.92 36.59 -16.71
N LEU A 717 -20.88 36.83 -15.91
CA LEU A 717 -20.11 38.08 -15.94
C LEU A 717 -19.45 38.31 -17.30
N SER A 718 -18.87 37.29 -17.91
CA SER A 718 -18.27 37.41 -19.25
C SER A 718 -19.32 37.77 -20.30
N ASN A 719 -20.51 37.17 -20.22
CA ASN A 719 -21.62 37.50 -21.11
C ASN A 719 -22.20 38.90 -20.86
N LEU A 720 -22.20 39.37 -19.61
CA LEU A 720 -22.65 40.71 -19.25
C LEU A 720 -21.67 41.79 -19.72
N TRP A 721 -20.36 41.53 -19.58
CA TRP A 721 -19.32 42.50 -19.88
C TRP A 721 -18.97 42.61 -21.37
N LYS A 722 -19.38 41.64 -22.20
CA LYS A 722 -19.04 41.64 -23.64
C LYS A 722 -19.60 42.85 -24.41
N ASP A 723 -20.72 43.42 -23.94
CA ASP A 723 -21.40 44.55 -24.58
C ASP A 723 -21.04 45.89 -23.91
N ASP A 724 -20.23 45.86 -22.84
CA ASP A 724 -19.73 47.06 -22.16
C ASP A 724 -18.60 47.70 -22.99
N PRO A 725 -18.63 49.03 -23.25
CA PRO A 725 -17.65 49.69 -24.11
C PRO A 725 -16.19 49.57 -23.61
N GLU A 726 -15.99 49.48 -22.30
CA GLU A 726 -14.66 49.36 -21.70
C GLU A 726 -14.28 47.89 -21.50
N LYS A 727 -15.21 47.07 -21.00
CA LYS A 727 -14.92 45.69 -20.58
C LYS A 727 -15.02 44.68 -21.72
N GLY A 728 -15.74 45.02 -22.79
CA GLY A 728 -16.00 44.17 -23.96
C GLY A 728 -15.28 44.59 -25.24
N GLY A 729 -14.39 45.57 -25.18
CA GLY A 729 -13.63 46.09 -26.33
C GLY A 729 -12.67 45.07 -26.98
N GLU A 730 -11.74 45.54 -27.81
CA GLU A 730 -10.81 44.68 -28.57
C GLU A 730 -10.03 43.69 -27.68
N GLU A 731 -9.67 44.12 -26.47
CA GLU A 731 -9.05 43.30 -25.44
C GLU A 731 -9.96 43.19 -24.21
N PRO A 732 -10.93 42.25 -24.21
CA PRO A 732 -11.97 42.18 -23.20
C PRO A 732 -11.39 41.87 -21.82
N PHE A 733 -12.05 42.32 -20.76
CA PHE A 733 -11.61 42.08 -19.39
C PHE A 733 -11.69 40.58 -19.05
N LEU A 734 -12.76 39.91 -19.48
CA LEU A 734 -13.05 38.53 -19.15
C LEU A 734 -13.56 37.75 -20.37
N ASN A 735 -12.91 36.64 -20.66
CA ASN A 735 -13.33 35.63 -21.62
C ASN A 735 -13.54 34.30 -20.89
N ALA A 736 -14.76 34.08 -20.41
CA ALA A 736 -15.14 32.90 -19.66
C ALA A 736 -16.35 32.20 -20.28
N ALA A 737 -16.27 30.87 -20.39
CA ALA A 737 -17.36 30.08 -20.92
C ALA A 737 -17.48 28.70 -20.27
N ILE A 738 -18.70 28.20 -20.24
CA ILE A 738 -19.01 26.83 -19.82
C ILE A 738 -18.79 25.89 -21.01
N VAL A 739 -17.94 24.88 -20.84
CA VAL A 739 -17.63 23.90 -21.92
C VAL A 739 -18.55 22.68 -21.92
N GLY A 740 -19.38 22.53 -20.89
CA GLY A 740 -20.33 21.44 -20.77
C GLY A 740 -21.25 21.61 -19.56
N TRP A 741 -22.49 21.18 -19.72
CA TRP A 741 -23.49 21.18 -18.66
C TRP A 741 -23.35 19.92 -17.80
N ASN A 742 -23.18 20.08 -16.48
CA ASN A 742 -23.20 18.95 -15.56
C ASN A 742 -24.63 18.74 -15.08
N MET A 743 -25.33 17.85 -15.76
CA MET A 743 -26.75 17.57 -15.57
C MET A 743 -27.03 16.54 -14.47
N ARG A 744 -26.02 16.16 -13.66
CA ARG A 744 -26.23 15.27 -12.51
C ARG A 744 -27.07 15.96 -11.43
N ASP A 745 -27.86 15.16 -10.70
CA ASP A 745 -28.73 15.68 -9.65
C ASP A 745 -27.92 16.30 -8.51
N LYS A 746 -28.46 17.38 -7.93
CA LYS A 746 -27.80 18.27 -6.98
C LYS A 746 -28.60 18.40 -5.70
N LYS A 747 -27.92 18.34 -4.56
CA LYS A 747 -28.50 18.67 -3.25
C LYS A 747 -27.55 19.59 -2.48
N ILE A 748 -28.06 20.74 -2.07
CA ILE A 748 -27.41 21.69 -1.15
C ILE A 748 -28.30 21.86 0.08
N ALA A 749 -27.78 22.46 1.16
CA ALA A 749 -28.50 22.59 2.42
C ALA A 749 -29.83 23.36 2.28
N ASP A 750 -29.86 24.41 1.45
CA ASP A 750 -30.95 25.39 1.40
C ASP A 750 -32.14 25.00 0.48
N GLY A 751 -32.27 23.74 0.07
CA GLY A 751 -33.37 23.36 -0.81
C GLY A 751 -33.43 21.89 -1.18
N PRO A 752 -34.53 21.49 -1.86
CA PRO A 752 -34.71 20.11 -2.30
C PRO A 752 -33.70 19.73 -3.38
N MET A 753 -33.59 18.44 -3.66
CA MET A 753 -32.80 17.95 -4.78
C MET A 753 -33.33 18.55 -6.09
N THR A 754 -32.42 19.08 -6.90
CA THR A 754 -32.71 19.74 -8.17
C THR A 754 -31.59 19.46 -9.18
N PHE A 755 -31.69 20.02 -10.39
CA PHE A 755 -30.69 19.88 -11.44
C PHE A 755 -30.55 21.20 -12.19
N LEU A 756 -29.45 21.33 -12.94
CA LEU A 756 -29.19 22.52 -13.72
C LEU A 756 -30.13 22.58 -14.93
N ARG A 757 -30.76 23.73 -15.19
CA ARG A 757 -31.62 23.96 -16.37
C ARG A 757 -30.94 24.93 -17.34
N PRO A 758 -30.32 24.45 -18.44
CA PRO A 758 -29.56 25.31 -19.36
C PRO A 758 -30.37 26.51 -19.90
N THR A 759 -31.68 26.34 -20.07
CA THR A 759 -32.60 27.41 -20.52
C THR A 759 -32.70 28.60 -19.58
N ASN A 760 -32.25 28.47 -18.33
CA ASN A 760 -32.27 29.55 -17.34
C ASN A 760 -31.08 30.53 -17.51
N PHE A 761 -30.16 30.27 -18.42
CA PHE A 761 -28.96 31.08 -18.63
C PHE A 761 -29.02 31.79 -19.98
N ASN A 762 -28.62 33.06 -20.01
CA ASN A 762 -28.62 33.89 -21.22
C ASN A 762 -27.26 33.92 -21.95
N PHE A 763 -26.37 32.97 -21.64
CA PHE A 763 -25.04 32.87 -22.23
C PHE A 763 -24.87 31.56 -22.98
N ASP A 764 -23.98 31.58 -23.98
CA ASP A 764 -23.63 30.42 -24.78
C ASP A 764 -22.69 29.47 -24.02
N ALA A 765 -22.91 28.17 -24.17
CA ALA A 765 -22.17 27.12 -23.48
C ALA A 765 -22.13 25.84 -24.32
N GLY A 766 -21.02 25.11 -24.27
CA GLY A 766 -20.86 23.86 -25.02
C GLY A 766 -19.41 23.53 -25.37
N LYS A 767 -19.21 22.34 -25.95
CA LYS A 767 -17.87 21.81 -26.26
C LYS A 767 -17.10 22.67 -27.26
N HIS A 768 -17.77 23.50 -28.06
CA HIS A 768 -17.13 24.45 -28.97
C HIS A 768 -16.30 25.52 -28.26
N HIS A 769 -16.55 25.74 -26.96
CA HIS A 769 -15.72 26.60 -26.11
C HIS A 769 -14.47 25.91 -25.55
N PHE A 770 -14.32 24.60 -25.73
CA PHE A 770 -13.21 23.86 -25.13
C PHE A 770 -11.86 24.40 -25.61
N THR A 771 -10.97 24.66 -24.65
CA THR A 771 -9.59 25.09 -24.91
C THR A 771 -8.67 24.23 -24.04
N PRO A 772 -7.74 23.46 -24.65
CA PRO A 772 -6.76 22.69 -23.90
C PRO A 772 -6.00 23.55 -22.89
N ILE A 773 -5.67 23.01 -21.72
CA ILE A 773 -5.12 23.79 -20.61
C ILE A 773 -3.85 24.56 -20.98
N TYR A 774 -2.98 23.96 -21.78
CA TYR A 774 -1.73 24.56 -22.23
C TYR A 774 -1.94 25.74 -23.20
N GLU A 775 -3.02 25.74 -24.01
CA GLU A 775 -3.31 26.88 -24.90
C GLU A 775 -3.77 28.11 -24.13
N GLN A 776 -4.19 27.93 -22.86
CA GLN A 776 -4.59 29.02 -22.00
C GLN A 776 -3.38 29.90 -21.61
N SER A 777 -2.14 29.44 -21.81
CA SER A 777 -0.93 30.27 -21.64
C SER A 777 -0.89 31.51 -22.55
N LYS A 778 -1.75 31.57 -23.58
CA LYS A 778 -2.00 32.76 -24.41
C LYS A 778 -2.53 33.96 -23.60
N TYR A 779 -3.11 33.73 -22.42
CA TYR A 779 -3.71 34.75 -21.57
C TYR A 779 -2.80 35.07 -20.39
N LYS A 780 -2.70 36.34 -20.00
CA LYS A 780 -1.92 36.76 -18.83
C LYS A 780 -2.58 36.35 -17.52
N TYR A 781 -3.92 36.26 -17.48
CA TYR A 781 -4.67 36.00 -16.25
C TYR A 781 -5.60 34.80 -16.42
N LEU A 782 -5.50 33.82 -15.53
CA LEU A 782 -6.33 32.62 -15.54
C LEU A 782 -7.20 32.58 -14.29
N VAL A 783 -8.52 32.56 -14.47
CA VAL A 783 -9.45 32.48 -13.33
C VAL A 783 -9.52 31.04 -12.85
N TYR A 784 -9.21 30.83 -11.58
CA TYR A 784 -9.40 29.54 -10.91
C TYR A 784 -10.69 29.56 -10.10
N VAL A 785 -11.55 28.58 -10.38
CA VAL A 785 -12.85 28.41 -9.72
C VAL A 785 -13.03 26.94 -9.35
N ASP A 786 -13.41 26.69 -8.11
CA ASP A 786 -13.68 25.34 -7.60
C ASP A 786 -14.80 24.65 -8.39
N GLY A 787 -14.79 23.32 -8.34
CA GLY A 787 -15.85 22.47 -8.87
C GLY A 787 -16.83 22.10 -7.76
N HIS A 788 -17.14 20.80 -7.64
CA HIS A 788 -17.86 20.29 -6.46
C HIS A 788 -16.97 20.35 -5.20
N CYS A 789 -15.66 20.30 -5.41
CA CYS A 789 -14.59 20.46 -4.43
C CYS A 789 -13.52 21.35 -5.06
N ALA A 790 -12.39 21.55 -4.39
CA ALA A 790 -11.18 22.08 -5.00
C ALA A 790 -10.90 21.36 -6.33
N ALA A 791 -10.36 22.10 -7.30
CA ALA A 791 -10.10 21.56 -8.63
C ALA A 791 -8.61 21.27 -8.82
N CYS A 792 -8.27 20.03 -9.21
CA CYS A 792 -6.90 19.58 -9.54
C CYS A 792 -6.20 20.43 -10.59
N ARG A 793 -6.96 21.24 -11.36
CA ARG A 793 -6.39 22.11 -12.40
C ARG A 793 -5.40 23.16 -11.90
N TYR A 794 -5.40 23.47 -10.60
CA TYR A 794 -4.55 24.52 -10.02
C TYR A 794 -3.07 24.22 -10.25
N GLY A 795 -2.64 22.96 -10.02
CA GLY A 795 -1.26 22.51 -10.22
C GLY A 795 -0.75 22.84 -11.63
N PHE A 796 -1.55 22.54 -12.66
CA PHE A 796 -1.18 22.83 -14.05
C PHE A 796 -1.12 24.33 -14.34
N MET A 797 -2.03 25.12 -13.78
CA MET A 797 -2.07 26.56 -14.03
C MET A 797 -0.80 27.25 -13.54
N MET A 798 -0.18 26.76 -12.45
CA MET A 798 1.08 27.27 -11.93
C MET A 798 2.23 27.12 -12.94
N ARG A 799 2.21 26.09 -13.80
CA ARG A 799 3.24 25.87 -14.83
C ARG A 799 3.15 26.82 -16.02
N LEU A 800 2.00 27.47 -16.25
CA LEU A 800 1.76 28.24 -17.49
C LEU A 800 2.39 29.64 -17.48
N GLY A 801 2.94 30.09 -16.34
CA GLY A 801 3.50 31.44 -16.19
C GLY A 801 2.47 32.56 -16.33
N SER A 802 1.19 32.22 -16.15
CA SER A 802 0.09 33.19 -16.11
C SER A 802 -0.23 33.50 -14.66
N VAL A 803 -0.78 34.68 -14.37
CA VAL A 803 -1.28 34.98 -13.03
C VAL A 803 -2.56 34.21 -12.79
N ILE A 804 -2.62 33.51 -11.67
CA ILE A 804 -3.83 32.82 -11.23
C ILE A 804 -4.69 33.80 -10.43
N LEU A 805 -5.91 34.08 -10.92
CA LEU A 805 -6.94 34.78 -10.16
C LEU A 805 -7.73 33.72 -9.37
N LYS A 806 -7.33 33.49 -8.11
CA LYS A 806 -7.87 32.42 -7.27
C LYS A 806 -9.15 32.90 -6.58
N VAL A 807 -10.30 32.39 -7.02
CA VAL A 807 -11.58 32.64 -6.37
C VAL A 807 -11.64 31.91 -5.02
N ALA A 808 -12.09 32.61 -3.98
CA ALA A 808 -12.28 32.04 -2.66
C ALA A 808 -13.35 30.93 -2.69
N PRO A 809 -13.17 29.84 -1.94
CA PRO A 809 -14.04 28.67 -2.03
C PRO A 809 -15.41 28.94 -1.41
N ARG A 810 -16.45 28.28 -1.95
CA ARG A 810 -17.77 28.14 -1.29
C ARG A 810 -18.07 26.72 -0.84
N GLN A 811 -17.38 25.74 -1.43
CA GLN A 811 -17.54 24.33 -1.14
C GLN A 811 -16.85 23.97 0.17
N VAL A 812 -17.29 22.91 0.82
CA VAL A 812 -16.68 22.42 2.07
C VAL A 812 -15.29 21.81 1.84
N ALA A 813 -15.16 21.03 0.77
CA ALA A 813 -13.92 20.38 0.38
C ALA A 813 -13.11 21.32 -0.52
N ASP A 814 -12.40 22.28 0.09
CA ASP A 814 -11.78 23.43 -0.56
C ASP A 814 -10.25 23.38 -0.60
N THR A 815 -9.64 22.33 -0.04
CA THR A 815 -8.21 22.28 0.22
C THR A 815 -7.55 21.12 -0.52
N MET A 816 -6.48 21.42 -1.27
CA MET A 816 -5.52 20.43 -1.78
C MET A 816 -4.25 20.41 -0.91
N TRP A 817 -3.46 19.35 -1.02
CA TRP A 817 -2.30 19.05 -0.16
C TRP A 817 -1.22 20.15 -0.06
N TYR A 818 -1.07 21.00 -1.09
CA TYR A 818 -0.13 22.12 -1.09
C TYR A 818 -0.78 23.50 -0.88
N PHE A 819 -2.12 23.60 -0.79
CA PHE A 819 -2.82 24.88 -0.65
C PHE A 819 -2.43 25.69 0.60
N PRO A 820 -2.14 25.07 1.76
CA PRO A 820 -1.70 25.82 2.95
C PRO A 820 -0.39 26.60 2.80
N LEU A 821 0.37 26.33 1.73
CA LEU A 821 1.63 27.01 1.42
C LEU A 821 1.45 28.21 0.47
N LEU A 822 0.29 28.34 -0.18
CA LEU A 822 0.02 29.43 -1.13
C LEU A 822 -0.12 30.76 -0.39
N GLN A 823 0.39 31.83 -1.00
CA GLN A 823 0.40 33.17 -0.44
C GLN A 823 -0.24 34.19 -1.41
N PRO A 824 -1.25 34.94 -0.95
CA PRO A 824 -1.91 35.94 -1.78
C PRO A 824 -0.94 37.06 -2.15
N TYR A 825 -1.00 37.50 -3.41
CA TYR A 825 -0.11 38.47 -4.06
C TYR A 825 1.36 38.04 -4.17
N VAL A 826 1.69 36.79 -3.83
CA VAL A 826 3.02 36.20 -4.07
C VAL A 826 2.95 35.21 -5.23
N ASP A 827 2.05 34.24 -5.19
CA ASP A 827 1.88 33.21 -6.23
C ASP A 827 0.51 33.26 -6.93
N HIS A 828 -0.46 34.00 -6.38
CA HIS A 828 -1.77 34.22 -6.99
C HIS A 828 -2.37 35.57 -6.58
N VAL A 829 -3.43 36.01 -7.26
CA VAL A 829 -4.25 37.16 -6.85
C VAL A 829 -5.58 36.63 -6.31
N PRO A 830 -5.95 36.94 -5.05
CA PRO A 830 -7.20 36.46 -4.48
C PRO A 830 -8.41 37.23 -5.04
N VAL A 831 -9.51 36.50 -5.26
CA VAL A 831 -10.82 37.02 -5.67
C VAL A 831 -11.87 36.54 -4.67
N LYS A 832 -12.85 37.38 -4.32
CA LYS A 832 -13.94 37.00 -3.40
C LYS A 832 -14.77 35.83 -3.94
N ASP A 833 -15.39 35.09 -3.03
CA ASP A 833 -16.17 33.90 -3.33
C ASP A 833 -17.42 34.21 -4.18
N ASP A 834 -17.95 35.43 -4.09
CA ASP A 834 -19.06 35.94 -4.89
C ASP A 834 -18.65 36.60 -6.22
N LEU A 835 -17.34 36.67 -6.50
CA LEU A 835 -16.74 37.34 -7.66
C LEU A 835 -17.02 38.85 -7.76
N SER A 836 -17.51 39.49 -6.68
CA SER A 836 -17.87 40.92 -6.68
C SER A 836 -16.69 41.85 -6.93
N ASP A 837 -15.47 41.41 -6.64
CA ASP A 837 -14.23 42.17 -6.85
C ASP A 837 -13.43 41.71 -8.08
N LEU A 838 -13.96 40.78 -8.90
CA LEU A 838 -13.22 40.25 -10.05
C LEU A 838 -12.78 41.35 -11.04
N GLU A 839 -13.66 42.31 -11.31
CA GLU A 839 -13.31 43.46 -12.17
C GLU A 839 -12.15 44.28 -11.58
N GLU A 840 -12.22 44.60 -10.29
CA GLU A 840 -11.17 45.34 -9.58
C GLU A 840 -9.83 44.60 -9.67
N LYS A 841 -9.83 43.27 -9.49
CA LYS A 841 -8.61 42.45 -9.59
C LYS A 841 -8.03 42.45 -11.00
N ILE A 842 -8.87 42.36 -12.03
CA ILE A 842 -8.42 42.44 -13.43
C ILE A 842 -7.80 43.81 -13.72
N ARG A 843 -8.43 44.91 -13.28
CA ARG A 843 -7.87 46.26 -13.41
C ARG A 843 -6.53 46.39 -12.71
N TRP A 844 -6.44 45.90 -11.47
CA TRP A 844 -5.21 45.90 -10.71
C TRP A 844 -4.10 45.15 -11.45
N CYS A 845 -4.40 43.97 -12.01
CA CYS A 845 -3.42 43.20 -12.78
C CYS A 845 -2.93 43.95 -14.02
N ARG A 846 -3.83 44.59 -14.78
CA ARG A 846 -3.47 45.41 -15.95
C ARG A 846 -2.60 46.62 -15.59
N GLN A 847 -2.81 47.19 -14.41
CA GLN A 847 -2.04 48.34 -13.91
C GLN A 847 -0.70 47.96 -13.26
N ASN A 848 -0.47 46.68 -12.99
CA ASN A 848 0.70 46.18 -12.25
C ASN A 848 1.40 45.04 -13.02
N ASP A 849 1.64 45.22 -14.33
CA ASP A 849 2.12 44.14 -15.21
C ASP A 849 3.44 43.50 -14.74
N ASP A 850 4.41 44.28 -14.26
CA ASP A 850 5.68 43.74 -13.74
C ASP A 850 5.48 42.90 -12.46
N LYS A 851 4.54 43.29 -11.58
CA LYS A 851 4.19 42.48 -10.41
C LYS A 851 3.49 41.20 -10.84
N CYS A 852 2.60 41.27 -11.83
CA CYS A 852 1.94 40.11 -12.41
C CYS A 852 2.94 39.13 -13.04
N ARG A 853 3.96 39.63 -13.74
CA ARG A 853 5.07 38.81 -14.24
C ARG A 853 5.73 38.04 -13.09
N GLN A 854 6.06 38.74 -12.00
CA GLN A 854 6.68 38.10 -10.83
C GLN A 854 5.75 37.08 -10.16
N ILE A 855 4.45 37.37 -10.04
CA ILE A 855 3.47 36.45 -9.44
C ILE A 855 3.36 35.17 -10.27
N GLY A 856 3.28 35.29 -11.60
CA GLY A 856 3.25 34.13 -12.50
C GLY A 856 4.53 33.29 -12.44
N GLU A 857 5.69 33.92 -12.28
CA GLU A 857 6.98 33.22 -12.12
C GLU A 857 7.09 32.54 -10.75
N ASN A 858 6.67 33.21 -9.67
CA ASN A 858 6.62 32.63 -8.33
C ASN A 858 5.72 31.39 -8.28
N ALA A 859 4.61 31.38 -9.01
CA ALA A 859 3.75 30.20 -9.12
C ALA A 859 4.49 29.00 -9.76
N LYS A 860 5.30 29.22 -10.81
CA LYS A 860 6.15 28.17 -11.40
C LYS A 860 7.17 27.66 -10.39
N ILE A 861 7.88 28.57 -9.73
CA ILE A 861 8.88 28.23 -8.70
C ILE A 861 8.22 27.42 -7.57
N PHE A 862 7.01 27.80 -7.16
CA PHE A 862 6.22 27.06 -6.17
C PHE A 862 5.93 25.64 -6.64
N TYR A 863 5.46 25.46 -7.89
CA TYR A 863 5.18 24.15 -8.45
C TYR A 863 6.44 23.27 -8.43
N GLU A 864 7.57 23.76 -8.93
CA GLU A 864 8.83 23.01 -8.94
C GLU A 864 9.31 22.63 -7.54
N LYS A 865 9.09 23.53 -6.57
CA LYS A 865 9.54 23.32 -5.18
C LYS A 865 8.67 22.34 -4.40
N TYR A 866 7.35 22.35 -4.60
CA TYR A 866 6.41 21.66 -3.70
C TYR A 866 5.50 20.63 -4.38
N VAL A 867 5.31 20.70 -5.71
CA VAL A 867 4.31 19.90 -6.43
C VAL A 867 4.93 18.97 -7.48
N ALA A 868 6.10 19.31 -8.04
CA ALA A 868 6.83 18.46 -8.98
C ALA A 868 7.16 17.07 -8.38
N SER A 869 7.48 16.10 -9.23
CA SER A 869 7.54 14.67 -8.87
C SER A 869 8.34 14.37 -7.61
N ASN A 870 9.54 14.94 -7.45
CA ASN A 870 10.36 14.76 -6.26
C ASN A 870 9.72 15.33 -4.98
N ALA A 871 9.12 16.52 -5.05
CA ALA A 871 8.45 17.13 -3.90
C ALA A 871 7.13 16.41 -3.57
N LEU A 872 6.42 15.90 -4.57
CA LEU A 872 5.22 15.11 -4.39
C LEU A 872 5.53 13.81 -3.63
N ILE A 873 6.57 13.07 -4.02
CA ILE A 873 6.95 11.87 -3.27
C ILE A 873 7.55 12.18 -1.90
N ASP A 874 8.16 13.37 -1.71
CA ASP A 874 8.54 13.89 -0.38
C ASP A 874 7.30 14.09 0.52
N TYR A 875 6.19 14.60 -0.03
CA TYR A 875 4.93 14.71 0.71
C TYR A 875 4.37 13.33 1.07
N VAL A 876 4.35 12.40 0.12
CA VAL A 876 3.91 11.00 0.35
C VAL A 876 4.73 10.36 1.45
N GLU A 877 6.06 10.51 1.43
CA GLU A 877 6.96 10.05 2.47
C GLU A 877 6.60 10.65 3.83
N MET A 878 6.46 11.98 3.89
CA MET A 878 6.14 12.69 5.13
C MET A 878 4.80 12.21 5.71
N VAL A 879 3.75 12.05 4.91
CA VAL A 879 2.46 11.52 5.37
C VAL A 879 2.60 10.08 5.86
N CYS A 880 3.30 9.21 5.13
CA CYS A 880 3.51 7.82 5.55
C CYS A 880 4.27 7.73 6.88
N LYS A 881 5.30 8.57 7.07
CA LYS A 881 6.01 8.72 8.36
C LYS A 881 5.09 9.22 9.47
N GLN A 882 4.19 10.16 9.19
CA GLN A 882 3.23 10.64 10.18
C GLN A 882 2.20 9.58 10.59
N VAL A 883 1.71 8.81 9.61
CA VAL A 883 0.74 7.73 9.78
C VAL A 883 1.36 6.54 10.54
N SER A 884 2.60 6.13 10.21
CA SER A 884 3.26 4.98 10.84
C SER A 884 3.41 5.13 12.35
N LYS A 885 3.65 6.36 12.85
CA LYS A 885 3.73 6.67 14.29
C LYS A 885 2.46 6.31 15.09
N ARG A 886 1.31 6.16 14.41
CA ARG A 886 0.02 5.87 15.06
C ARG A 886 -0.22 4.37 15.26
N PHE A 887 0.49 3.53 14.50
CA PHE A 887 0.44 2.07 14.64
C PHE A 887 1.37 1.60 15.76
N VAL A 888 0.99 1.90 17.00
CA VAL A 888 1.78 1.57 18.19
C VAL A 888 1.02 0.60 19.10
N LYS A 889 1.77 -0.11 19.95
CA LYS A 889 1.19 -0.82 21.09
C LYS A 889 0.39 0.21 21.91
N PRO A 890 -0.91 -0.02 22.15
CA PRO A 890 -1.72 0.89 22.92
C PRO A 890 -1.12 1.10 24.32
N PRO A 891 -1.17 2.32 24.86
CA PRO A 891 -0.66 2.61 26.20
C PRO A 891 -1.48 1.87 27.26
N ASP A 892 -0.88 1.59 28.42
CA ASP A 892 -1.48 0.72 29.46
C ASP A 892 -2.81 1.23 30.05
N TRP A 893 -3.13 2.52 29.87
CA TRP A 893 -4.41 3.12 30.25
C TRP A 893 -5.51 2.92 29.21
N TRP A 894 -5.16 2.48 28.00
CA TRP A 894 -6.09 2.14 26.93
C TRP A 894 -6.41 0.65 27.02
N ALA A 895 -7.68 0.33 27.23
CA ALA A 895 -8.18 -1.04 27.12
C ALA A 895 -8.77 -1.23 25.72
N PRO A 896 -8.38 -2.28 24.97
CA PRO A 896 -9.14 -2.65 23.78
C PRO A 896 -10.58 -2.97 24.19
N PRO A 897 -11.59 -2.61 23.39
CA PRO A 897 -12.95 -3.05 23.66
C PRO A 897 -12.97 -4.58 23.76
N THR A 898 -13.59 -5.10 24.82
CA THR A 898 -13.95 -6.52 24.90
C THR A 898 -14.81 -6.86 23.69
N PRO A 899 -14.63 -8.02 23.04
CA PRO A 899 -15.50 -8.44 21.95
C PRO A 899 -16.89 -8.81 22.51
N GLU A 900 -17.65 -7.79 22.90
CA GLU A 900 -19.00 -7.86 23.44
C GLU A 900 -19.93 -6.97 22.60
N ALA A 901 -19.90 -7.19 21.29
CA ALA A 901 -21.04 -6.87 20.45
C ALA A 901 -21.05 -7.86 19.29
N PRO A 902 -22.14 -8.62 19.06
CA PRO A 902 -22.33 -9.23 17.75
C PRO A 902 -22.22 -8.13 16.70
N THR A 903 -21.53 -8.43 15.59
CA THR A 903 -21.49 -7.53 14.44
C THR A 903 -22.93 -7.15 14.11
N PRO A 904 -23.30 -5.85 14.12
CA PRO A 904 -24.63 -5.46 13.68
C PRO A 904 -24.88 -6.09 12.31
N CYS A 905 -26.00 -6.78 12.14
CA CYS A 905 -26.44 -7.13 10.80
C CYS A 905 -26.73 -5.78 10.12
N LEU A 906 -25.82 -5.33 9.25
CA LEU A 906 -25.91 -4.03 8.57
C LEU A 906 -27.00 -4.02 7.47
N ARG A 907 -27.92 -4.98 7.50
CA ARG A 907 -29.21 -4.93 6.81
C ARG A 907 -30.30 -4.82 7.84
N LYS A 908 -31.14 -3.80 7.70
CA LYS A 908 -32.49 -3.78 8.28
C LYS A 908 -33.21 -5.10 7.92
N PRO A 909 -33.55 -5.97 8.90
CA PRO A 909 -34.30 -7.21 8.66
C PRO A 909 -35.73 -6.98 8.11
N ASP A 910 -36.18 -5.74 8.12
CA ASP A 910 -37.57 -5.32 7.99
C ASP A 910 -38.04 -5.01 6.55
N LEU A 911 -37.18 -5.15 5.52
CA LEU A 911 -37.55 -4.90 4.12
C LEU A 911 -37.42 -6.15 3.24
N LYS A 912 -38.55 -6.57 2.67
CA LYS A 912 -38.69 -7.77 1.84
C LYS A 912 -37.93 -7.61 0.53
N CYS A 913 -37.19 -8.65 0.12
CA CYS A 913 -36.26 -8.60 -1.03
C CYS A 913 -36.95 -8.50 -2.40
N PHE A 914 -38.24 -8.86 -2.48
CA PHE A 914 -39.03 -8.82 -3.69
C PHE A 914 -40.43 -8.27 -3.39
N GLU A 915 -40.86 -7.30 -4.20
CA GLU A 915 -42.25 -6.81 -4.28
C GLU A 915 -42.84 -7.22 -5.63
N ASP A 916 -43.95 -7.96 -5.61
CA ASP A 916 -44.75 -8.24 -6.80
C ASP A 916 -45.96 -7.32 -6.81
N ASN A 917 -45.88 -6.25 -7.63
CA ASN A 917 -46.93 -5.25 -7.79
C ASN A 917 -48.24 -5.79 -8.41
N LYS A 918 -48.30 -7.08 -8.79
CA LYS A 918 -49.52 -7.70 -9.33
C LYS A 918 -50.24 -8.63 -8.36
N THR A 919 -49.56 -9.13 -7.32
CA THR A 919 -50.14 -10.15 -6.43
C THR A 919 -50.16 -9.77 -4.95
N ASP A 920 -49.62 -8.60 -4.58
CA ASP A 920 -49.52 -8.10 -3.20
C ASP A 920 -48.79 -9.08 -2.24
N THR A 921 -47.98 -9.98 -2.81
CA THR A 921 -47.17 -10.93 -2.06
C THR A 921 -45.70 -10.53 -2.11
N SER A 922 -45.25 -9.83 -1.08
CA SER A 922 -43.86 -9.48 -0.87
C SER A 922 -43.14 -10.61 -0.11
N ARG A 923 -41.92 -10.99 -0.54
CA ARG A 923 -41.14 -12.11 0.03
C ARG A 923 -39.65 -11.82 0.18
N LEU A 924 -39.00 -12.51 1.11
CA LEU A 924 -37.53 -12.54 1.25
C LEU A 924 -36.91 -13.47 0.19
N CYS A 925 -35.67 -13.21 -0.21
CA CYS A 925 -34.90 -14.18 -0.99
C CYS A 925 -34.47 -15.35 -0.08
N VAL A 926 -34.09 -16.49 -0.66
CA VAL A 926 -33.76 -17.71 0.10
C VAL A 926 -32.72 -17.43 1.19
N ARG A 927 -31.63 -16.73 0.85
CA ARG A 927 -30.58 -16.34 1.79
C ARG A 927 -31.08 -15.43 2.92
N CYS A 928 -31.91 -14.43 2.63
CA CYS A 928 -32.43 -13.55 3.68
C CYS A 928 -33.48 -14.24 4.56
N GLN A 929 -34.18 -15.24 4.03
CA GLN A 929 -35.05 -16.09 4.82
C GLN A 929 -34.23 -16.96 5.77
N GLU A 930 -33.14 -17.57 5.29
CA GLU A 930 -32.21 -18.36 6.11
C GLU A 930 -31.57 -17.53 7.23
N GLU A 931 -31.23 -16.26 6.96
CA GLU A 931 -30.66 -15.34 7.97
C GLU A 931 -31.69 -14.96 9.05
N VAL A 932 -32.94 -14.67 8.67
CA VAL A 932 -34.05 -14.39 9.63
C VAL A 932 -34.36 -15.63 10.47
N ASP A 933 -34.43 -16.81 9.83
CA ASP A 933 -34.71 -18.06 10.53
C ASP A 933 -33.60 -18.41 11.54
N ALA A 934 -32.33 -18.13 11.20
CA ALA A 934 -31.20 -18.30 12.11
C ALA A 934 -31.24 -17.32 13.29
N GLU A 935 -31.66 -16.08 13.07
CA GLU A 935 -31.77 -15.05 14.10
C GLU A 935 -32.93 -15.36 15.07
N GLU A 936 -34.08 -15.80 14.56
CA GLU A 936 -35.18 -16.31 15.38
C GLU A 936 -34.76 -17.54 16.20
N GLN A 937 -33.99 -18.44 15.61
CA GLN A 937 -33.48 -19.61 16.30
C GLN A 937 -32.54 -19.22 17.44
N ALA A 938 -31.62 -18.27 17.22
CA ALA A 938 -30.72 -17.76 18.25
C ALA A 938 -31.49 -17.10 19.42
N GLN A 939 -32.53 -16.30 19.12
CA GLN A 939 -33.38 -15.69 20.15
C GLN A 939 -34.16 -16.73 20.96
N ARG A 940 -34.64 -17.80 20.32
CA ARG A 940 -35.30 -18.92 21.01
C ARG A 940 -34.33 -19.65 21.94
N GLU A 941 -33.11 -19.95 21.47
CA GLU A 941 -32.06 -20.58 22.28
C GLU A 941 -31.63 -19.70 23.46
N GLU A 942 -31.61 -18.38 23.30
CA GLU A 942 -31.30 -17.43 24.38
C GLU A 942 -32.43 -17.34 25.41
N MET A 943 -33.69 -17.34 24.95
CA MET A 943 -34.85 -17.42 25.84
C MET A 943 -34.90 -18.74 26.61
N GLU A 944 -34.55 -19.86 25.97
CA GLU A 944 -34.43 -21.18 26.63
C GLU A 944 -33.33 -21.19 27.67
N ARG A 945 -32.13 -20.66 27.35
CA ARG A 945 -31.04 -20.49 28.34
C ARG A 945 -31.45 -19.60 29.51
N ALA A 946 -32.13 -18.50 29.25
CA ALA A 946 -32.64 -17.60 30.30
C ALA A 946 -33.74 -18.26 31.17
N ALA A 947 -34.56 -19.14 30.57
CA ALA A 947 -35.56 -19.92 31.29
C ALA A 947 -34.91 -21.02 32.17
N GLU A 948 -33.88 -21.69 31.67
CA GLU A 948 -33.10 -22.68 32.43
C GLU A 948 -32.34 -22.04 33.60
N GLU A 949 -31.74 -20.87 33.41
CA GLU A 949 -31.12 -20.11 34.50
C GLU A 949 -32.13 -19.71 35.59
N LYS A 950 -33.35 -19.30 35.20
CA LYS A 950 -34.43 -19.00 36.15
C LYS A 950 -34.88 -20.25 36.91
N LYS A 951 -34.91 -21.42 36.26
CA LYS A 951 -35.23 -22.71 36.88
C LYS A 951 -34.15 -23.13 37.89
N SER A 952 -32.88 -23.00 37.52
CA SER A 952 -31.70 -23.22 38.37
C SER A 952 -31.72 -22.34 39.63
N LYS A 953 -31.96 -21.03 39.48
CA LYS A 953 -32.09 -20.07 40.60
C LYS A 953 -33.32 -20.35 41.48
N GLY A 954 -34.42 -20.84 40.88
CA GLY A 954 -35.62 -21.28 41.60
C GLY A 954 -35.38 -22.50 42.49
N ASP A 955 -34.65 -23.50 41.99
CA ASP A 955 -34.28 -24.69 42.75
C ASP A 955 -33.29 -24.37 43.89
N THR A 956 -32.34 -23.46 43.68
CA THR A 956 -31.45 -23.01 44.77
C THR A 956 -32.22 -22.32 45.88
N ARG A 957 -33.23 -21.51 45.54
CA ARG A 957 -34.08 -20.80 46.51
C ARG A 957 -35.00 -21.76 47.27
N SER A 958 -35.49 -22.81 46.61
CA SER A 958 -36.25 -23.92 47.24
C SER A 958 -35.39 -24.71 48.23
N GLN A 959 -34.16 -25.07 47.83
CA GLN A 959 -33.19 -25.75 48.71
C GLN A 959 -32.77 -24.89 49.92
N LEU A 960 -32.59 -23.58 49.71
CA LEU A 960 -32.29 -22.63 50.80
C LEU A 960 -33.45 -22.53 51.80
N ARG A 961 -34.69 -22.50 51.30
CA ARG A 961 -35.91 -22.41 52.11
C ARG A 961 -36.16 -23.70 52.91
N ASN A 962 -35.86 -24.87 52.33
CA ASN A 962 -35.87 -26.15 53.04
C ASN A 962 -34.77 -26.26 54.10
N ARG A 963 -33.56 -25.75 53.82
CA ARG A 963 -32.48 -25.65 54.82
C ARG A 963 -32.85 -24.73 55.98
N MET A 964 -33.48 -23.59 55.72
CA MET A 964 -33.96 -22.68 56.78
C MET A 964 -35.10 -23.29 57.60
N ARG A 965 -36.05 -24.02 56.99
CA ARG A 965 -37.11 -24.76 57.70
C ARG A 965 -36.55 -25.87 58.60
N ASN A 966 -35.53 -26.59 58.14
CA ASN A 966 -34.86 -27.62 58.94
C ASN A 966 -34.06 -27.01 60.11
N ARG A 967 -33.46 -25.83 59.92
CA ARG A 967 -32.76 -25.09 60.98
C ARG A 967 -33.71 -24.55 62.05
N ALA A 968 -34.88 -24.07 61.65
CA ALA A 968 -35.93 -23.59 62.57
C ALA A 968 -36.56 -24.73 63.40
N LYS A 969 -36.56 -25.97 62.91
CA LYS A 969 -36.99 -27.16 63.68
C LYS A 969 -35.96 -27.63 64.72
N MET A 970 -34.69 -27.22 64.60
CA MET A 970 -33.64 -27.56 65.58
C MET A 970 -33.52 -26.56 66.75
N THR A 971 -34.13 -25.38 66.66
CA THR A 971 -34.01 -24.32 67.69
C THR A 971 -35.32 -24.13 68.48
N GLY A 972 -35.85 -25.22 69.03
CA GLY A 972 -37.02 -25.21 69.92
C GLY A 972 -36.68 -25.72 71.33
N SER A 973 -36.27 -24.83 72.24
CA SER A 973 -36.46 -24.98 73.71
C SER A 973 -36.04 -23.69 74.46
N ASN A 974 -37.02 -22.77 74.61
CA ASN A 974 -37.52 -22.11 75.83
C ASN A 974 -36.59 -21.80 77.05
N PRO A 975 -36.98 -20.87 77.97
CA PRO A 975 -36.85 -19.40 77.92
C PRO A 975 -36.15 -18.82 79.18
N THR A 976 -35.82 -17.52 79.24
CA THR A 976 -35.75 -16.70 80.51
C THR A 976 -35.46 -15.23 80.17
N LYS A 977 -36.40 -14.30 80.37
CA LYS A 977 -36.69 -13.45 81.56
C LYS A 977 -35.51 -12.60 82.08
N LYS A 978 -35.70 -11.27 81.93
CA LYS A 978 -35.19 -10.14 82.77
C LYS A 978 -33.64 -9.97 82.71
N GLN A 979 -33.04 -8.78 82.80
CA GLN A 979 -33.43 -7.58 83.52
C GLN A 979 -32.53 -6.38 83.10
N LYS A 980 -33.18 -5.21 83.03
CA LYS A 980 -32.73 -3.83 83.27
C LYS A 980 -31.22 -3.44 83.34
N VAL A 981 -30.91 -2.47 82.48
CA VAL A 981 -30.41 -1.09 82.75
C VAL A 981 -29.11 -0.91 83.56
N LYS A 982 -28.06 -0.43 82.90
CA LYS A 982 -27.58 0.95 83.03
C LYS A 982 -26.74 1.34 81.82
#